data_AF-A0A3M1T151-F1
#
_entry.id   AF-A0A3M1T151-F1
#
_cell.length_a   1.000
_cell.length_b   1.000
_cell.length_c   1.000
_cell.angle_alpha   90.00
_cell.angle_beta   90.00
_cell.angle_gamma   90.00
#
_symmetry.space_group_name_H-M   'P 1'
#
loop_
_entity.id
_entity.type
_entity.pdbx_description
1 polymer ?
#
loop_
_entity_poly.entity_id
_entity_poly.type
_entity_poly.pdbx_seq_one_letter_code
_entity_poly.pdbx_strand_id
1 'polypeptide(L)'
;TPPAAPPRPSAGPAPGPTPPQPTARAEASPPRPAAKPKAPAEPTPAGEAAAARRLLAAGDAAGAERALDRSLRLFPEEAELHRLRGRALLAQRRFADAEAALRRAIDLSPDLATAYFDLAACFAARGQRKNAIGALGMALRLGFRDVSALRGEGALAKVRGTRPFGDLMQRFFNSREAANPDEEARLEFAKKQLKAVFKRSRDPYDRALEVVRFAEAQNPAAVEFLAELLKDRAEIVRMAIAEQLGRTRDPEAQHWLCERAARARKASVRIALYRALGDLETNEAVDPLLQGLSDKTPAVRMAAARALGEHPDRRSVEPLIQLLEDAKPLDAVVIVEALGKITGQDLGLEAADWRNWWLAHPDAPIGPVRDPCRRKGREAFTVATPSGFASRSGKLKRKALKHNGGTLASERAVQGALEWLARHQSEDGRWDTDGWAINCKEKKAWERVTKVRERRWDVRVTSLALMTFLGAGHTHMSGEYSRHVRRGLDFLRRQQRRDGYVRGDHHPNHLHSHAAATIALCEAYLMTRDCSLRGPAQRAVDWIVRRQYPNGGWGWAKGESHTRAGGWNLVALVTADDAGLKVPASALVLFRSFLDSVTVFDDESRLGFAYGVLRPGTKVGEGLSVLDHEDVREGGNQLTTAIALWARLLLGQRRSEDAILGGLGQLAKNVPGRGAKGVAPPDEYLFFGSQAALMAGKKLWSQWNPAMSGALTASQVGRGCERGSWEPFDNHGRVYSTALGALTLETYYRYLRKLD
;
A
#
# COMPACT_ATOMS: atom_id res chain seq x y z
N THR A 1 -66.93 -7.05 -38.63
CA THR A 1 -68.33 -7.15 -38.16
C THR A 1 -68.33 -8.00 -36.92
N PRO A 2 -68.87 -7.58 -35.76
CA PRO A 2 -70.11 -6.80 -35.55
C PRO A 2 -69.85 -5.49 -34.72
N PRO A 3 -70.84 -4.80 -34.11
CA PRO A 3 -71.48 -3.61 -34.67
C PRO A 3 -71.49 -2.34 -33.77
N ALA A 4 -72.08 -1.28 -34.33
CA ALA A 4 -72.12 0.13 -33.93
C ALA A 4 -72.91 0.48 -32.65
N ALA A 5 -72.56 1.64 -32.08
CA ALA A 5 -73.27 2.32 -30.99
C ALA A 5 -74.40 3.25 -31.51
N PRO A 6 -75.52 3.42 -30.78
CA PRO A 6 -76.54 4.43 -31.07
C PRO A 6 -76.40 5.71 -30.21
N PRO A 7 -77.10 6.82 -30.58
CA PRO A 7 -76.63 8.19 -30.38
C PRO A 7 -77.41 9.02 -29.34
N ARG A 8 -76.88 10.23 -29.07
CA ARG A 8 -77.46 11.32 -28.24
C ARG A 8 -78.81 11.83 -28.79
N PRO A 9 -79.57 12.56 -27.96
CA PRO A 9 -80.28 13.73 -28.46
C PRO A 9 -79.93 15.02 -27.70
N SER A 10 -79.72 16.05 -28.52
CA SER A 10 -79.60 17.47 -28.23
C SER A 10 -80.91 18.19 -28.52
N ALA A 11 -81.24 19.24 -27.76
CA ALA A 11 -81.95 20.47 -28.15
C ALA A 11 -82.44 21.14 -26.85
N GLY A 12 -82.42 22.45 -26.64
CA GLY A 12 -82.29 23.61 -27.51
C GLY A 12 -82.57 24.86 -26.63
N PRO A 13 -83.10 25.98 -27.14
CA PRO A 13 -82.30 27.19 -27.36
C PRO A 13 -82.83 28.50 -26.71
N ALA A 14 -81.92 29.49 -26.58
CA ALA A 14 -82.05 30.96 -26.72
C ALA A 14 -83.07 31.74 -25.82
N PRO A 15 -82.93 33.07 -25.54
CA PRO A 15 -82.26 34.13 -26.33
C PRO A 15 -81.47 35.22 -25.55
N GLY A 16 -80.72 36.09 -26.29
CA GLY A 16 -80.21 37.40 -25.82
C GLY A 16 -81.25 38.52 -26.01
N PRO A 17 -80.92 39.83 -26.16
CA PRO A 17 -79.66 40.60 -26.06
C PRO A 17 -79.76 41.67 -24.92
N THR A 18 -78.83 42.58 -24.55
CA THR A 18 -78.09 43.62 -25.29
C THR A 18 -77.14 44.33 -24.26
N PRO A 19 -76.01 44.96 -24.67
CA PRO A 19 -74.95 45.46 -23.78
C PRO A 19 -75.12 46.98 -23.52
N PRO A 20 -74.27 47.68 -22.71
CA PRO A 20 -72.91 48.06 -23.15
C PRO A 20 -71.80 48.23 -22.07
N GLN A 21 -70.56 47.96 -22.49
CA GLN A 21 -69.27 48.62 -22.14
C GLN A 21 -68.77 48.69 -20.66
N PRO A 22 -67.51 49.06 -20.39
CA PRO A 22 -66.26 48.50 -20.92
C PRO A 22 -65.25 48.15 -19.80
N THR A 23 -64.58 47.00 -20.00
CA THR A 23 -63.18 46.67 -19.68
C THR A 23 -62.56 47.00 -18.31
N ALA A 24 -62.49 45.98 -17.44
CA ALA A 24 -61.37 45.73 -16.52
C ALA A 24 -60.83 44.31 -16.79
N ARG A 25 -59.56 44.18 -17.21
CA ARG A 25 -58.97 42.90 -17.60
C ARG A 25 -58.57 42.06 -16.38
N ALA A 26 -59.44 41.11 -16.09
CA ALA A 26 -59.21 39.69 -15.77
C ALA A 26 -58.04 39.30 -14.86
N GLU A 27 -58.39 39.06 -13.59
CA GLU A 27 -57.65 38.17 -12.69
C GLU A 27 -57.68 36.72 -13.23
N ALA A 28 -56.51 36.09 -13.31
CA ALA A 28 -56.35 34.69 -13.67
C ALA A 28 -56.44 33.78 -12.43
N SER A 29 -57.02 32.60 -12.61
CA SER A 29 -57.24 31.53 -11.62
C SER A 29 -56.00 31.19 -10.76
N PRO A 30 -56.19 30.69 -9.53
CA PRO A 30 -55.10 30.51 -8.58
C PRO A 30 -54.05 29.49 -9.08
N PRO A 31 -52.76 29.78 -8.91
CA PRO A 31 -51.68 28.91 -9.37
C PRO A 31 -51.60 27.65 -8.50
N ARG A 32 -51.17 26.54 -9.13
CA ARG A 32 -50.72 25.33 -8.43
C ARG A 32 -49.74 25.73 -7.31
N PRO A 33 -49.79 25.12 -6.12
CA PRO A 33 -48.88 25.46 -5.03
C PRO A 33 -47.43 25.34 -5.52
N ALA A 34 -46.72 26.46 -5.45
CA ALA A 34 -45.33 26.54 -5.86
C ALA A 34 -44.51 25.49 -5.10
N ALA A 35 -43.64 24.78 -5.81
CA ALA A 35 -42.61 23.98 -5.17
C ALA A 35 -41.87 24.87 -4.17
N LYS A 36 -41.83 24.46 -2.89
CA LYS A 36 -41.06 25.16 -1.86
C LYS A 36 -39.66 25.42 -2.42
N PRO A 37 -39.12 26.65 -2.29
CA PRO A 37 -37.75 26.92 -2.71
C PRO A 37 -36.85 25.87 -2.05
N LYS A 38 -36.02 25.18 -2.84
CA LYS A 38 -34.96 24.34 -2.29
C LYS A 38 -34.23 25.19 -1.26
N ALA A 39 -34.13 24.70 -0.02
CA ALA A 39 -33.29 25.32 0.99
C ALA A 39 -31.91 25.61 0.36
N PRO A 40 -31.33 26.81 0.57
CA PRO A 40 -30.03 27.12 0.01
C PRO A 40 -29.07 26.00 0.38
N ALA A 41 -28.39 25.43 -0.61
CA ALA A 41 -27.40 24.38 -0.39
C ALA A 41 -26.41 24.87 0.67
N GLU A 42 -26.10 24.05 1.67
CA GLU A 42 -25.11 24.40 2.68
C GLU A 42 -23.81 24.87 1.98
N PRO A 43 -23.21 25.98 2.42
CA PRO A 43 -21.99 26.50 1.81
C PRO A 43 -20.91 25.41 1.90
N THR A 44 -20.28 25.08 0.78
CA THR A 44 -19.16 24.13 0.74
C THR A 44 -17.90 24.86 0.30
N PRO A 45 -16.71 24.47 0.76
CA PRO A 45 -15.46 25.12 0.34
C PRO A 45 -15.30 25.21 -1.18
N ALA A 46 -15.68 24.15 -1.91
CA ALA A 46 -15.65 24.11 -3.36
C ALA A 46 -16.68 25.07 -4.01
N GLY A 47 -17.89 25.17 -3.45
CA GLY A 47 -18.92 26.10 -3.93
C GLY A 47 -18.52 27.55 -3.73
N GLU A 48 -17.95 27.87 -2.57
CA GLU A 48 -17.42 29.18 -2.22
C GLU A 48 -16.23 29.56 -3.11
N ALA A 49 -15.29 28.63 -3.34
CA ALA A 49 -14.18 28.83 -4.26
C ALA A 49 -14.65 29.10 -5.70
N ALA A 50 -15.67 28.38 -6.17
CA ALA A 50 -16.26 28.58 -7.49
C ALA A 50 -17.00 29.92 -7.62
N ALA A 51 -17.63 30.41 -6.55
CA ALA A 51 -18.21 31.75 -6.51
C ALA A 51 -17.13 32.85 -6.56
N ALA A 52 -16.08 32.71 -5.76
CA ALA A 52 -14.94 33.64 -5.76
C ALA A 52 -14.22 33.71 -7.11
N ARG A 53 -14.01 32.56 -7.78
CA ARG A 53 -13.41 32.52 -9.13
C ARG A 53 -14.27 33.25 -10.17
N ARG A 54 -15.61 33.17 -10.08
CA ARG A 54 -16.53 33.90 -10.96
C ARG A 54 -16.41 35.41 -10.77
N LEU A 55 -16.36 35.88 -9.53
CA LEU A 55 -16.15 37.29 -9.21
C LEU A 55 -14.80 37.81 -9.73
N LEU A 56 -13.73 37.02 -9.55
CA LEU A 56 -12.41 37.35 -10.11
C LEU A 56 -12.40 37.37 -11.64
N ALA A 57 -13.08 36.45 -12.30
CA ALA A 57 -13.21 36.43 -13.76
C ALA A 57 -14.02 37.63 -14.29
N ALA A 58 -14.99 38.11 -13.51
CA ALA A 58 -15.76 39.32 -13.81
C ALA A 58 -15.00 40.63 -13.47
N GLY A 59 -13.78 40.55 -12.94
CA GLY A 59 -12.99 41.72 -12.53
C GLY A 59 -13.37 42.32 -11.17
N ASP A 60 -14.36 41.77 -10.47
CA ASP A 60 -14.78 42.23 -9.14
C ASP A 60 -13.89 41.62 -8.03
N ALA A 61 -12.66 42.10 -7.95
CA ALA A 61 -11.70 41.64 -6.95
C ALA A 61 -12.11 42.02 -5.51
N ALA A 62 -12.80 43.15 -5.33
CA ALA A 62 -13.26 43.61 -4.02
C ALA A 62 -14.45 42.78 -3.51
N GLY A 63 -15.38 42.41 -4.40
CA GLY A 63 -16.47 41.47 -4.11
C GLY A 63 -15.95 40.08 -3.82
N ALA A 64 -14.95 39.61 -4.57
CA ALA A 64 -14.29 38.33 -4.32
C ALA A 64 -13.65 38.27 -2.92
N GLU A 65 -12.92 39.32 -2.50
CA GLU A 65 -12.35 39.39 -1.13
C GLU A 65 -13.43 39.33 -0.06
N ARG A 66 -14.49 40.15 -0.17
CA ARG A 66 -15.59 40.14 0.81
C ARG A 66 -16.29 38.79 0.91
N ALA A 67 -16.46 38.10 -0.22
CA ALA A 67 -17.01 36.75 -0.25
C ALA A 67 -16.08 35.78 0.47
N LEU A 68 -14.79 35.77 0.11
CA LEU A 68 -13.78 34.88 0.70
C LEU A 68 -13.59 35.12 2.19
N ASP A 69 -13.67 36.35 2.69
CA ASP A 69 -13.61 36.65 4.13
C ASP A 69 -14.80 36.04 4.90
N ARG A 70 -15.99 35.95 4.28
CA ARG A 70 -17.12 35.21 4.87
C ARG A 70 -16.87 33.71 4.81
N SER A 71 -16.42 33.20 3.67
CA SER A 71 -16.16 31.77 3.48
C SER A 71 -15.05 31.26 4.41
N LEU A 72 -14.00 32.05 4.65
CA LEU A 72 -12.89 31.70 5.53
C LEU A 72 -13.25 31.71 7.02
N ARG A 73 -14.33 32.40 7.43
CA ARG A 73 -14.87 32.25 8.79
C ARG A 73 -15.50 30.88 9.01
N LEU A 74 -16.02 30.27 7.95
CA LEU A 74 -16.60 28.93 7.98
C LEU A 74 -15.55 27.84 7.73
N PHE A 75 -14.54 28.14 6.88
CA PHE A 75 -13.51 27.20 6.44
C PHE A 75 -12.10 27.79 6.61
N PRO A 76 -11.61 27.96 7.85
CA PRO A 76 -10.36 28.68 8.11
C PRO A 76 -9.09 27.95 7.64
N GLU A 77 -9.17 26.63 7.42
CA GLU A 77 -8.03 25.79 7.01
C GLU A 77 -8.06 25.40 5.53
N GLU A 78 -8.97 25.96 4.74
CA GLU A 78 -9.06 25.64 3.31
C GLU A 78 -8.01 26.43 2.50
N ALA A 79 -6.96 25.73 2.06
CA ALA A 79 -5.84 26.31 1.33
C ALA A 79 -6.26 27.06 0.04
N GLU A 80 -7.24 26.50 -0.69
CA GLU A 80 -7.70 27.07 -1.95
C GLU A 80 -8.44 28.41 -1.76
N LEU A 81 -9.18 28.59 -0.66
CA LEU A 81 -9.85 29.84 -0.33
C LEU A 81 -8.82 30.92 0.04
N HIS A 82 -7.78 30.57 0.81
CA HIS A 82 -6.66 31.47 1.10
C HIS A 82 -5.90 31.87 -0.17
N ARG A 83 -5.69 30.94 -1.11
CA ARG A 83 -5.05 31.22 -2.40
C ARG A 83 -5.87 32.21 -3.23
N LEU A 84 -7.17 31.97 -3.37
CA LEU A 84 -8.08 32.86 -4.09
C LEU A 84 -8.17 34.25 -3.46
N ARG A 85 -8.08 34.33 -2.12
CA ARG A 85 -8.03 35.61 -1.39
C ARG A 85 -6.74 36.36 -1.71
N GLY A 86 -5.61 35.65 -1.72
CA GLY A 86 -4.33 36.18 -2.17
C GLY A 86 -4.40 36.75 -3.59
N ARG A 87 -5.06 36.05 -4.51
CA ARG A 87 -5.27 36.52 -5.89
C ARG A 87 -6.18 37.74 -5.98
N ALA A 88 -7.25 37.80 -5.18
CA ALA A 88 -8.13 38.97 -5.09
C ALA A 88 -7.37 40.21 -4.59
N LEU A 89 -6.58 40.05 -3.54
CA LEU A 89 -5.73 41.11 -2.96
C LEU A 89 -4.64 41.57 -3.95
N LEU A 90 -4.06 40.64 -4.70
CA LEU A 90 -3.09 40.95 -5.75
C LEU A 90 -3.71 41.82 -6.86
N ALA A 91 -4.92 41.49 -7.31
CA ALA A 91 -5.66 42.29 -8.31
C ALA A 91 -5.97 43.71 -7.80
N GLN A 92 -6.18 43.87 -6.48
CA GLN A 92 -6.34 45.17 -5.81
C GLN A 92 -5.02 45.89 -5.52
N ARG A 93 -3.86 45.33 -5.91
CA ARG A 93 -2.50 45.84 -5.61
C ARG A 93 -2.15 45.90 -4.11
N ARG A 94 -2.85 45.15 -3.27
CA ARG A 94 -2.58 45.01 -1.82
C ARG A 94 -1.54 43.91 -1.58
N PHE A 95 -0.29 44.17 -1.93
CA PHE A 95 0.71 43.10 -2.06
C PHE A 95 1.15 42.44 -0.74
N ALA A 96 1.18 43.19 0.37
CA ALA A 96 1.54 42.63 1.68
C ALA A 96 0.48 41.62 2.16
N ASP A 97 -0.78 42.00 2.06
CA ASP A 97 -1.92 41.14 2.41
C ASP A 97 -2.01 39.93 1.48
N ALA A 98 -1.75 40.14 0.18
CA ALA A 98 -1.70 39.07 -0.81
C ALA A 98 -0.62 38.04 -0.48
N GLU A 99 0.60 38.48 -0.14
CA GLU A 99 1.67 37.58 0.28
C GLU A 99 1.30 36.79 1.54
N ALA A 100 0.72 37.42 2.56
CA ALA A 100 0.30 36.75 3.78
C ALA A 100 -0.75 35.66 3.52
N ALA A 101 -1.76 35.96 2.69
CA ALA A 101 -2.78 34.99 2.31
C ALA A 101 -2.20 33.82 1.48
N LEU A 102 -1.28 34.10 0.56
CA LEU A 102 -0.64 33.08 -0.26
C LEU A 102 0.32 32.19 0.53
N ARG A 103 1.07 32.75 1.50
CA ARG A 103 1.88 31.96 2.43
C ARG A 103 1.01 31.08 3.30
N ARG A 104 -0.12 31.58 3.81
CA ARG A 104 -1.08 30.76 4.56
C ARG A 104 -1.62 29.60 3.71
N ALA A 105 -1.93 29.83 2.44
CA ALA A 105 -2.32 28.77 1.52
C ALA A 105 -1.22 27.70 1.33
N ILE A 106 0.05 28.14 1.23
CA ILE A 106 1.21 27.25 1.12
C ILE A 106 1.46 26.46 2.43
N ASP A 107 1.30 27.08 3.60
CA ASP A 107 1.45 26.41 4.88
C ASP A 107 0.40 25.29 5.07
N LEU A 108 -0.82 25.54 4.57
CA LEU A 108 -1.93 24.57 4.60
C LEU A 108 -1.77 23.48 3.54
N SER A 109 -1.25 23.80 2.34
CA SER A 109 -1.00 22.85 1.25
C SER A 109 0.32 23.20 0.52
N PRO A 110 1.47 22.63 0.96
CA PRO A 110 2.78 22.91 0.37
C PRO A 110 2.98 22.40 -1.06
N ASP A 111 2.05 21.62 -1.58
CA ASP A 111 2.03 21.08 -2.95
C ASP A 111 1.11 21.85 -3.90
N LEU A 112 0.45 22.92 -3.41
CA LEU A 112 -0.45 23.74 -4.21
C LEU A 112 0.34 24.63 -5.18
N ALA A 113 0.70 24.07 -6.35
CA ALA A 113 1.52 24.73 -7.36
C ALA A 113 0.98 26.11 -7.81
N THR A 114 -0.35 26.25 -7.85
CA THR A 114 -1.04 27.51 -8.17
C THR A 114 -0.78 28.61 -7.13
N ALA A 115 -0.61 28.28 -5.84
CA ALA A 115 -0.30 29.26 -4.81
C ALA A 115 1.13 29.81 -4.94
N TYR A 116 2.09 28.97 -5.33
CA TYR A 116 3.44 29.42 -5.66
C TYR A 116 3.48 30.29 -6.92
N PHE A 117 2.64 29.99 -7.93
CA PHE A 117 2.50 30.83 -9.12
C PHE A 117 1.94 32.21 -8.78
N ASP A 118 0.84 32.26 -8.00
CA ASP A 118 0.25 33.53 -7.55
C ASP A 118 1.23 34.33 -6.67
N LEU A 119 2.05 33.65 -5.86
CA LEU A 119 3.10 34.28 -5.05
C LEU A 119 4.23 34.84 -5.92
N ALA A 120 4.61 34.15 -7.00
CA ALA A 120 5.56 34.66 -7.98
C ALA A 120 5.05 35.93 -8.66
N ALA A 121 3.75 35.98 -9.01
CA ALA A 121 3.11 37.17 -9.54
C ALA A 121 3.10 38.32 -8.53
N CYS A 122 2.84 38.04 -7.25
CA CYS A 122 2.94 39.02 -6.17
C CYS A 122 4.35 39.62 -6.03
N PHE A 123 5.40 38.77 -6.02
CA PHE A 123 6.78 39.23 -5.96
C PHE A 123 7.21 40.02 -7.20
N ALA A 124 6.77 39.60 -8.39
CA ALA A 124 7.08 40.28 -9.64
C ALA A 124 6.44 41.69 -9.69
N ALA A 125 5.20 41.82 -9.22
CA ALA A 125 4.52 43.11 -9.14
C ALA A 125 5.29 44.12 -8.25
N ARG A 126 5.84 43.64 -7.12
CA ARG A 126 6.70 44.40 -6.19
C ARG A 126 8.14 44.63 -6.66
N GLY A 127 8.52 44.11 -7.83
CA GLY A 127 9.90 44.23 -8.35
C GLY A 127 10.91 43.33 -7.63
N GLN A 128 10.46 42.39 -6.79
CA GLN A 128 11.32 41.42 -6.11
C GLN A 128 11.69 40.27 -7.05
N ARG A 129 12.51 40.58 -8.06
CA ARG A 129 12.83 39.67 -9.17
C ARG A 129 13.34 38.31 -8.69
N LYS A 130 14.29 38.27 -7.74
CA LYS A 130 14.85 37.01 -7.23
C LYS A 130 13.79 36.11 -6.58
N ASN A 131 12.93 36.68 -5.73
CA ASN A 131 11.87 35.94 -5.04
C ASN A 131 10.81 35.44 -6.02
N ALA A 132 10.47 36.25 -7.03
CA ALA A 132 9.54 35.86 -8.09
C ALA A 132 10.05 34.65 -8.88
N ILE A 133 11.33 34.65 -9.28
CA ILE A 133 11.95 33.51 -9.98
C ILE A 133 12.01 32.26 -9.09
N GLY A 134 12.33 32.41 -7.80
CA GLY A 134 12.34 31.29 -6.85
C GLY A 134 10.96 30.65 -6.67
N ALA A 135 9.92 31.47 -6.47
CA ALA A 135 8.54 31.01 -6.35
C ALA A 135 8.03 30.38 -7.66
N LEU A 136 8.39 30.94 -8.82
CA LEU A 136 8.04 30.38 -10.12
C LEU A 136 8.73 29.03 -10.35
N GLY A 137 9.99 28.88 -9.96
CA GLY A 137 10.70 27.60 -9.99
C GLY A 137 10.02 26.53 -9.14
N MET A 138 9.51 26.89 -7.95
CA MET A 138 8.74 25.97 -7.11
C MET A 138 7.39 25.60 -7.73
N ALA A 139 6.67 26.56 -8.31
CA ALA A 139 5.41 26.29 -9.02
C ALA A 139 5.63 25.29 -10.17
N LEU A 140 6.66 25.51 -11.00
CA LEU A 140 7.02 24.62 -12.11
C LEU A 140 7.44 23.23 -11.62
N ARG A 141 8.25 23.14 -10.55
CA ARG A 141 8.70 21.88 -9.95
C ARG A 141 7.53 21.07 -9.36
N LEU A 142 6.50 21.74 -8.83
CA LEU A 142 5.26 21.13 -8.34
C LEU A 142 4.25 20.80 -9.46
N GLY A 143 4.64 20.94 -10.72
CA GLY A 143 3.83 20.52 -11.86
C GLY A 143 2.83 21.57 -12.36
N PHE A 144 3.07 22.86 -12.14
CA PHE A 144 2.32 23.93 -12.79
C PHE A 144 2.53 23.87 -14.32
N ARG A 145 1.45 23.70 -15.09
CA ARG A 145 1.50 23.40 -16.54
C ARG A 145 0.86 24.46 -17.43
N ASP A 146 0.27 25.51 -16.86
CA ASP A 146 -0.44 26.52 -17.64
C ASP A 146 0.56 27.49 -18.32
N VAL A 147 1.00 27.09 -19.50
CA VAL A 147 1.93 27.85 -20.35
C VAL A 147 1.32 29.19 -20.76
N SER A 148 0.00 29.24 -20.94
CA SER A 148 -0.71 30.47 -21.28
C SER A 148 -0.63 31.49 -20.14
N ALA A 149 -0.79 31.04 -18.89
CA ALA A 149 -0.62 31.89 -17.71
C ALA A 149 0.84 32.38 -17.54
N LEU A 150 1.85 31.54 -17.76
CA LEU A 150 3.26 31.93 -17.69
C LEU A 150 3.61 33.04 -18.70
N ARG A 151 3.00 33.00 -19.89
CA ARG A 151 3.20 33.96 -20.98
C ARG A 151 2.26 35.17 -20.94
N GLY A 152 1.06 35.02 -20.38
CA GLY A 152 -0.01 36.02 -20.41
C GLY A 152 -0.19 36.84 -19.12
N GLU A 153 0.22 36.33 -17.96
CA GLU A 153 0.03 37.00 -16.66
C GLU A 153 0.79 38.35 -16.60
N GLY A 154 0.06 39.46 -16.54
CA GLY A 154 0.65 40.81 -16.68
C GLY A 154 1.67 41.14 -15.58
N ALA A 155 1.46 40.64 -14.36
CA ALA A 155 2.37 40.86 -13.23
C ALA A 155 3.79 40.33 -13.47
N LEU A 156 3.93 39.27 -14.27
CA LEU A 156 5.23 38.65 -14.59
C LEU A 156 6.02 39.39 -15.68
N ALA A 157 5.43 40.41 -16.34
CA ALA A 157 6.12 41.15 -17.41
C ALA A 157 7.48 41.72 -16.98
N LYS A 158 7.59 42.19 -15.73
CA LYS A 158 8.83 42.76 -15.16
C LYS A 158 9.97 41.75 -14.98
N VAL A 159 9.66 40.45 -14.96
CA VAL A 159 10.66 39.38 -14.83
C VAL A 159 10.88 38.63 -16.15
N ARG A 160 9.93 38.65 -17.09
CA ARG A 160 10.02 37.92 -18.38
C ARG A 160 11.25 38.25 -19.21
N GLY A 161 11.63 39.53 -19.29
CA GLY A 161 12.80 39.99 -20.06
C GLY A 161 14.15 39.78 -19.36
N THR A 162 14.16 39.14 -18.19
CA THR A 162 15.39 38.96 -17.41
C THR A 162 16.08 37.64 -17.74
N ARG A 163 17.42 37.64 -17.81
CA ARG A 163 18.22 36.43 -18.01
C ARG A 163 17.83 35.29 -17.05
N PRO A 164 17.63 35.50 -15.73
CA PRO A 164 17.20 34.44 -14.82
C PRO A 164 15.82 33.84 -15.15
N PHE A 165 14.90 34.62 -15.71
CA PHE A 165 13.61 34.08 -16.21
C PHE A 165 13.82 33.29 -17.49
N GLY A 166 14.60 33.81 -18.43
CA GLY A 166 15.00 33.09 -19.64
C GLY A 166 15.64 31.74 -19.30
N ASP A 167 16.61 31.73 -18.39
CA ASP A 167 17.30 30.52 -17.91
C ASP A 167 16.32 29.53 -17.24
N LEU A 168 15.38 30.03 -16.42
CA LEU A 168 14.36 29.20 -15.77
C LEU A 168 13.40 28.58 -16.79
N MET A 169 12.93 29.35 -17.77
CA MET A 169 12.01 28.88 -18.81
C MET A 169 12.71 27.96 -19.81
N GLN A 170 13.96 28.24 -20.15
CA GLN A 170 14.80 27.38 -20.97
C GLN A 170 15.03 26.04 -20.27
N ARG A 171 15.35 26.01 -18.97
CA ARG A 171 15.45 24.77 -18.17
C ARG A 171 14.13 23.99 -18.15
N PHE A 172 12.99 24.67 -18.02
CA PHE A 172 11.67 24.04 -17.97
C PHE A 172 11.17 23.52 -19.33
N PHE A 173 11.39 24.26 -20.42
CA PHE A 173 10.97 23.84 -21.76
C PHE A 173 11.95 22.88 -22.45
N ASN A 174 13.26 23.00 -22.19
CA ASN A 174 14.23 21.99 -22.62
C ASN A 174 13.90 20.64 -21.94
N SER A 175 13.51 20.61 -20.66
CA SER A 175 13.10 19.35 -19.99
C SER A 175 11.84 18.65 -20.56
N ARG A 176 11.15 19.22 -21.57
CA ARG A 176 9.98 18.59 -22.19
C ARG A 176 10.10 18.34 -23.69
N GLU A 177 10.91 19.10 -24.44
CA GLU A 177 11.04 18.92 -25.90
C GLU A 177 12.47 19.09 -26.45
N ALA A 178 13.50 19.28 -25.62
CA ALA A 178 14.88 19.36 -26.10
C ALA A 178 15.89 18.87 -25.06
N ALA A 179 16.59 17.77 -25.34
CA ALA A 179 17.74 17.32 -24.54
C ALA A 179 18.62 18.52 -24.16
N ASN A 180 18.88 18.69 -22.88
CA ASN A 180 19.66 19.80 -22.34
C ASN A 180 21.10 19.72 -22.90
N PRO A 181 21.70 20.78 -23.47
CA PRO A 181 23.08 20.73 -23.98
C PRO A 181 24.12 20.31 -22.94
N ASP A 182 23.87 20.58 -21.65
CA ASP A 182 24.69 20.08 -20.54
C ASP A 182 24.47 18.58 -20.28
N GLU A 183 23.27 18.06 -20.54
CA GLU A 183 22.94 16.64 -20.42
C GLU A 183 23.44 15.85 -21.63
N GLU A 184 23.37 16.40 -22.85
CA GLU A 184 24.02 15.84 -24.03
C GLU A 184 25.55 15.87 -23.89
N ALA A 185 26.13 16.97 -23.39
CA ALA A 185 27.57 17.03 -23.12
C ALA A 185 27.99 16.06 -21.98
N ARG A 186 27.17 15.90 -20.93
CA ARG A 186 27.40 14.90 -19.87
C ARG A 186 27.23 13.49 -20.40
N LEU A 187 26.23 13.24 -21.23
CA LEU A 187 25.99 11.95 -21.86
C LEU A 187 27.11 11.61 -22.82
N GLU A 188 27.56 12.52 -23.67
CA GLU A 188 28.71 12.32 -24.55
C GLU A 188 30.02 12.16 -23.76
N PHE A 189 30.21 12.92 -22.68
CA PHE A 189 31.34 12.71 -21.77
C PHE A 189 31.29 11.32 -21.11
N ALA A 190 30.13 10.92 -20.59
CA ALA A 190 29.93 9.61 -19.97
C ALA A 190 30.10 8.48 -21.00
N LYS A 191 29.55 8.61 -22.22
CA LYS A 191 29.75 7.69 -23.35
C LYS A 191 31.23 7.56 -23.67
N LYS A 192 31.97 8.68 -23.71
CA LYS A 192 33.42 8.70 -23.94
C LYS A 192 34.20 7.98 -22.83
N GLN A 193 33.85 8.20 -21.56
CA GLN A 193 34.47 7.49 -20.43
C GLN A 193 34.20 5.99 -20.52
N LEU A 194 32.95 5.58 -20.77
CA LEU A 194 32.60 4.17 -20.89
C LEU A 194 33.29 3.51 -22.08
N LYS A 195 33.35 4.16 -23.25
CA LYS A 195 34.12 3.69 -24.42
C LYS A 195 35.60 3.52 -24.10
N ALA A 196 36.20 4.43 -23.33
CA ALA A 196 37.59 4.32 -22.92
C ALA A 196 37.84 3.11 -22.00
N VAL A 197 36.93 2.83 -21.06
CA VAL A 197 36.98 1.64 -20.20
C VAL A 197 36.89 0.37 -21.05
N PHE A 198 35.96 0.31 -22.00
CA PHE A 198 35.80 -0.86 -22.89
C PHE A 198 37.01 -1.10 -23.79
N LYS A 199 37.73 -0.04 -24.17
CA LYS A 199 38.98 -0.14 -24.95
C LYS A 199 40.17 -0.58 -24.10
N ARG A 200 40.26 -0.10 -22.84
CA ARG A 200 41.44 -0.29 -21.97
C ARG A 200 41.35 -1.54 -21.11
N SER A 201 40.19 -1.82 -20.49
CA SER A 201 40.07 -2.93 -19.55
C SER A 201 39.73 -4.25 -20.25
N ARG A 202 40.63 -5.22 -20.13
CA ARG A 202 40.38 -6.60 -20.56
C ARG A 202 39.50 -7.35 -19.56
N ASP A 203 39.39 -6.88 -18.31
CA ASP A 203 38.59 -7.50 -17.26
C ASP A 203 37.08 -7.26 -17.50
N PRO A 204 36.29 -8.34 -17.66
CA PRO A 204 34.84 -8.21 -17.86
C PRO A 204 34.08 -7.65 -16.65
N TYR A 205 34.58 -7.79 -15.41
CA TYR A 205 33.92 -7.26 -14.22
C TYR A 205 34.03 -5.74 -14.14
N ASP A 206 35.20 -5.19 -14.45
CA ASP A 206 35.38 -3.73 -14.56
C ASP A 206 34.42 -3.13 -15.59
N ARG A 207 34.33 -3.74 -16.78
CA ARG A 207 33.42 -3.26 -17.83
C ARG A 207 31.96 -3.34 -17.40
N ALA A 208 31.56 -4.43 -16.76
CA ALA A 208 30.18 -4.60 -16.27
C ALA A 208 29.85 -3.60 -15.15
N LEU A 209 30.77 -3.37 -14.21
CA LEU A 209 30.60 -2.41 -13.13
C LEU A 209 30.43 -0.98 -13.66
N GLU A 210 31.21 -0.59 -14.66
CA GLU A 210 31.11 0.74 -15.26
C GLU A 210 29.82 0.92 -16.08
N VAL A 211 29.29 -0.15 -16.68
CA VAL A 211 27.92 -0.13 -17.26
C VAL A 211 26.88 0.11 -16.17
N VAL A 212 26.98 -0.58 -15.02
CA VAL A 212 26.03 -0.39 -13.91
C VAL A 212 26.13 1.01 -13.31
N ARG A 213 27.33 1.60 -13.30
CA ARG A 213 27.59 2.97 -12.82
C ARG A 213 27.30 4.05 -13.85
N PHE A 214 26.92 3.68 -15.07
CA PHE A 214 26.62 4.63 -16.12
C PHE A 214 25.39 5.46 -15.71
N ALA A 215 25.65 6.66 -15.16
CA ALA A 215 24.65 7.48 -14.50
C ALA A 215 23.49 7.91 -15.42
N GLU A 216 23.77 7.96 -16.73
CA GLU A 216 22.81 8.32 -17.77
C GLU A 216 22.06 7.10 -18.33
N ALA A 217 22.10 5.94 -17.65
CA ALA A 217 21.46 4.71 -18.15
C ALA A 217 19.96 4.85 -18.37
N GLN A 218 19.27 5.71 -17.60
CA GLN A 218 17.83 5.97 -17.77
C GLN A 218 17.53 7.05 -18.83
N ASN A 219 18.56 7.60 -19.49
CA ASN A 219 18.41 8.57 -20.56
C ASN A 219 18.03 7.85 -21.87
N PRO A 220 16.89 8.16 -22.51
CA PRO A 220 16.49 7.61 -23.82
C PRO A 220 17.61 7.68 -24.87
N ALA A 221 18.35 8.79 -24.92
CA ALA A 221 19.44 9.00 -25.88
C ALA A 221 20.69 8.13 -25.62
N ALA A 222 20.72 7.36 -24.52
CA ALA A 222 21.75 6.37 -24.22
C ALA A 222 21.39 4.96 -24.71
N VAL A 223 20.12 4.70 -25.07
CA VAL A 223 19.60 3.36 -25.38
C VAL A 223 20.35 2.73 -26.54
N GLU A 224 20.47 3.42 -27.67
CA GLU A 224 21.20 2.93 -28.85
C GLU A 224 22.67 2.64 -28.51
N PHE A 225 23.33 3.55 -27.79
CA PHE A 225 24.72 3.38 -27.38
C PHE A 225 24.93 2.16 -26.46
N LEU A 226 24.08 1.97 -25.46
CA LEU A 226 24.14 0.81 -24.57
C LEU A 226 23.84 -0.48 -25.36
N ALA A 227 22.85 -0.45 -26.26
CA ALA A 227 22.50 -1.58 -27.11
C ALA A 227 23.67 -2.03 -28.01
N GLU A 228 24.45 -1.10 -28.57
CA GLU A 228 25.65 -1.44 -29.34
C GLU A 228 26.67 -2.24 -28.52
N LEU A 229 26.73 -2.02 -27.20
CA LEU A 229 27.65 -2.72 -26.31
C LEU A 229 27.20 -4.15 -25.97
N LEU A 230 25.95 -4.55 -26.30
CA LEU A 230 25.48 -5.94 -26.16
C LEU A 230 26.28 -6.95 -27.01
N LYS A 231 27.18 -6.49 -27.88
CA LYS A 231 28.13 -7.33 -28.63
C LYS A 231 29.40 -7.71 -27.84
N ASP A 232 29.58 -7.25 -26.61
CA ASP A 232 30.75 -7.59 -25.79
C ASP A 232 30.92 -9.12 -25.70
N ARG A 233 32.16 -9.60 -25.76
CA ARG A 233 32.49 -11.03 -25.70
C ARG A 233 32.11 -11.69 -24.37
N ALA A 234 32.13 -10.94 -23.28
CA ALA A 234 31.88 -11.45 -21.94
C ALA A 234 30.38 -11.45 -21.57
N GLU A 235 29.92 -12.56 -21.00
CA GLU A 235 28.51 -12.76 -20.63
C GLU A 235 28.03 -11.75 -19.59
N ILE A 236 28.83 -11.52 -18.54
CA ILE A 236 28.51 -10.61 -17.44
C ILE A 236 28.29 -9.17 -17.89
N VAL A 237 29.04 -8.72 -18.91
CA VAL A 237 28.91 -7.37 -19.48
C VAL A 237 27.58 -7.26 -20.24
N ARG A 238 27.24 -8.26 -21.07
CA ARG A 238 25.97 -8.28 -21.80
C ARG A 238 24.77 -8.31 -20.86
N MET A 239 24.87 -9.06 -19.76
CA MET A 239 23.82 -9.11 -18.73
C MET A 239 23.62 -7.76 -18.05
N ALA A 240 24.72 -7.09 -17.65
CA ALA A 240 24.66 -5.76 -17.03
C ALA A 240 24.02 -4.73 -17.97
N ILE A 241 24.33 -4.79 -19.27
CA ILE A 241 23.74 -3.89 -20.27
C ILE A 241 22.25 -4.17 -20.45
N ALA A 242 21.84 -5.44 -20.55
CA ALA A 242 20.43 -5.81 -20.66
C ALA A 242 19.62 -5.27 -19.47
N GLU A 243 20.16 -5.41 -18.25
CA GLU A 243 19.54 -4.88 -17.04
C GLU A 243 19.38 -3.36 -17.06
N GLN A 244 20.38 -2.61 -17.56
CA GLN A 244 20.26 -1.16 -17.70
C GLN A 244 19.24 -0.77 -18.77
N LEU A 245 19.19 -1.49 -19.89
CA LEU A 245 18.23 -1.26 -20.96
C LEU A 245 16.78 -1.51 -20.50
N GLY A 246 16.52 -2.55 -19.69
CA GLY A 246 15.19 -2.78 -19.13
C GLY A 246 14.71 -1.65 -18.21
N ARG A 247 15.63 -0.96 -17.53
CA ARG A 247 15.30 0.16 -16.63
C ARG A 247 14.95 1.46 -17.34
N THR A 248 15.27 1.61 -18.61
CA THR A 248 15.00 2.86 -19.35
C THR A 248 13.53 3.05 -19.63
N ARG A 249 12.77 1.95 -19.74
CA ARG A 249 11.37 1.91 -20.19
C ARG A 249 11.18 2.55 -21.57
N ASP A 250 12.25 2.62 -22.34
CA ASP A 250 12.23 3.14 -23.70
C ASP A 250 11.80 2.04 -24.68
N PRO A 251 10.75 2.24 -25.50
CA PRO A 251 10.34 1.28 -26.51
C PRO A 251 11.44 0.89 -27.50
N GLU A 252 12.39 1.78 -27.82
CA GLU A 252 13.49 1.46 -28.74
C GLU A 252 14.42 0.38 -28.17
N ALA A 253 14.56 0.29 -26.84
CA ALA A 253 15.35 -0.76 -26.19
C ALA A 253 14.79 -2.15 -26.50
N GLN A 254 13.48 -2.26 -26.70
CA GLN A 254 12.79 -3.51 -26.97
C GLN A 254 13.29 -4.18 -28.24
N HIS A 255 13.44 -3.43 -29.33
CA HIS A 255 13.91 -3.95 -30.63
C HIS A 255 15.28 -4.63 -30.47
N TRP A 256 16.21 -3.94 -29.82
CA TRP A 256 17.56 -4.46 -29.56
C TRP A 256 17.57 -5.69 -28.64
N LEU A 257 16.81 -5.66 -27.56
CA LEU A 257 16.73 -6.78 -26.63
C LEU A 257 16.14 -8.03 -27.30
N CYS A 258 15.11 -7.88 -28.14
CA CYS A 258 14.51 -8.98 -28.91
C CYS A 258 15.50 -9.58 -29.91
N GLU A 259 16.16 -8.74 -30.72
CA GLU A 259 17.15 -9.18 -31.71
C GLU A 259 18.28 -9.98 -31.04
N ARG A 260 18.72 -9.52 -29.86
CA ARG A 260 19.84 -10.13 -29.12
C ARG A 260 19.43 -11.39 -28.37
N ALA A 261 18.21 -11.45 -27.85
CA ALA A 261 17.70 -12.64 -27.16
C ALA A 261 17.66 -13.85 -28.10
N ALA A 262 17.19 -13.64 -29.33
CA ALA A 262 17.10 -14.69 -30.36
C ALA A 262 18.48 -15.28 -30.76
N ARG A 263 19.55 -14.50 -30.69
CA ARG A 263 20.91 -14.91 -31.13
C ARG A 263 21.84 -15.31 -29.98
N ALA A 264 21.43 -15.11 -28.73
CA ALA A 264 22.28 -15.35 -27.58
C ALA A 264 22.48 -16.86 -27.31
N ARG A 265 23.71 -17.34 -27.56
CA ARG A 265 24.08 -18.76 -27.34
C ARG A 265 23.97 -19.21 -25.88
N LYS A 266 24.23 -18.31 -24.92
CA LYS A 266 24.34 -18.64 -23.48
C LYS A 266 23.02 -18.34 -22.76
N ALA A 267 22.57 -19.30 -21.93
CA ALA A 267 21.31 -19.21 -21.21
C ALA A 267 21.27 -18.04 -20.20
N SER A 268 22.38 -17.78 -19.50
CA SER A 268 22.58 -16.65 -18.59
C SER A 268 22.21 -15.30 -19.23
N VAL A 269 22.65 -15.10 -20.48
CA VAL A 269 22.39 -13.88 -21.25
C VAL A 269 20.94 -13.83 -21.73
N ARG A 270 20.36 -14.94 -22.19
CA ARG A 270 18.93 -15.00 -22.57
C ARG A 270 18.01 -14.68 -21.41
N ILE A 271 18.31 -15.19 -20.21
CA ILE A 271 17.56 -14.87 -18.99
C ILE A 271 17.58 -13.37 -18.71
N ALA A 272 18.75 -12.73 -18.76
CA ALA A 272 18.87 -11.30 -18.51
C ALA A 272 18.08 -10.46 -19.55
N LEU A 273 18.14 -10.86 -20.82
CA LEU A 273 17.41 -10.18 -21.91
C LEU A 273 15.89 -10.34 -21.76
N TYR A 274 15.37 -11.52 -21.45
CA TYR A 274 13.93 -11.71 -21.23
C TYR A 274 13.42 -11.00 -19.97
N ARG A 275 14.22 -10.94 -18.90
CA ARG A 275 13.89 -10.12 -17.72
C ARG A 275 13.80 -8.64 -18.08
N ALA A 276 14.79 -8.13 -18.81
CA ALA A 276 14.80 -6.76 -19.27
C ALA A 276 13.58 -6.44 -20.16
N LEU A 277 13.17 -7.37 -21.03
CA LEU A 277 11.97 -7.23 -21.84
C LEU A 277 10.70 -7.17 -20.99
N GLY A 278 10.61 -7.94 -19.90
CA GLY A 278 9.49 -7.85 -18.95
C GLY A 278 9.43 -6.53 -18.17
N ASP A 279 10.57 -5.87 -17.96
CA ASP A 279 10.64 -4.57 -17.27
C ASP A 279 10.20 -3.38 -18.17
N LEU A 280 10.14 -3.58 -19.50
CA LEU A 280 9.62 -2.59 -20.45
C LEU A 280 8.07 -2.57 -20.42
N GLU A 281 7.44 -1.40 -20.47
CA GLU A 281 5.96 -1.26 -20.46
C GLU A 281 5.36 -1.33 -21.88
N THR A 282 5.77 -2.30 -22.71
CA THR A 282 5.50 -2.36 -24.16
C THR A 282 5.03 -3.74 -24.68
N ASN A 283 3.83 -3.81 -25.29
CA ASN A 283 3.21 -5.08 -25.71
C ASN A 283 3.82 -5.75 -26.95
N GLU A 284 4.80 -5.16 -27.63
CA GLU A 284 5.33 -5.67 -28.91
C GLU A 284 6.34 -6.83 -28.72
N ALA A 285 6.73 -7.16 -27.49
CA ALA A 285 7.72 -8.21 -27.19
C ALA A 285 7.12 -9.63 -27.13
N VAL A 286 5.81 -9.79 -27.35
CA VAL A 286 5.10 -11.06 -27.14
C VAL A 286 5.64 -12.19 -28.00
N ASP A 287 5.88 -11.99 -29.30
CA ASP A 287 6.31 -13.07 -30.19
C ASP A 287 7.71 -13.64 -29.80
N PRO A 288 8.74 -12.80 -29.55
CA PRO A 288 10.03 -13.28 -29.01
C PRO A 288 9.90 -13.99 -27.66
N LEU A 289 9.01 -13.51 -26.79
CA LEU A 289 8.80 -14.12 -25.48
C LEU A 289 8.10 -15.48 -25.57
N LEU A 290 7.13 -15.64 -26.49
CA LEU A 290 6.51 -16.92 -26.82
C LEU A 290 7.54 -17.94 -27.30
N GLN A 291 8.47 -17.51 -28.18
CA GLN A 291 9.59 -18.37 -28.60
C GLN A 291 10.46 -18.79 -27.41
N GLY A 292 10.67 -17.89 -26.44
CA GLY A 292 11.42 -18.16 -25.21
C GLY A 292 10.82 -19.25 -24.31
N LEU A 293 9.50 -19.48 -24.37
CA LEU A 293 8.85 -20.59 -23.66
C LEU A 293 9.29 -21.97 -24.17
N SER A 294 9.82 -22.04 -25.39
CA SER A 294 10.34 -23.29 -25.97
C SER A 294 11.86 -23.48 -25.76
N ASP A 295 12.50 -22.65 -24.91
CA ASP A 295 13.94 -22.76 -24.69
C ASP A 295 14.32 -24.08 -24.00
N LYS A 296 15.45 -24.66 -24.44
CA LYS A 296 16.02 -25.89 -23.88
C LYS A 296 16.35 -25.76 -22.39
N THR A 297 16.60 -24.55 -21.89
CA THR A 297 16.95 -24.27 -20.50
C THR A 297 15.72 -23.85 -19.69
N PRO A 298 15.33 -24.55 -18.61
CA PRO A 298 14.15 -24.22 -17.80
C PRO A 298 14.13 -22.78 -17.26
N ALA A 299 15.26 -22.29 -16.76
CA ALA A 299 15.39 -20.93 -16.24
C ALA A 299 15.12 -19.85 -17.31
N VAL A 300 15.41 -20.13 -18.58
CA VAL A 300 15.10 -19.23 -19.69
C VAL A 300 13.60 -19.22 -19.98
N ARG A 301 12.94 -20.39 -19.96
CA ARG A 301 11.48 -20.49 -20.08
C ARG A 301 10.77 -19.71 -18.99
N MET A 302 11.25 -19.78 -17.75
CA MET A 302 10.67 -19.05 -16.61
C MET A 302 10.86 -17.53 -16.72
N ALA A 303 12.00 -17.08 -17.25
CA ALA A 303 12.22 -15.66 -17.53
C ALA A 303 11.25 -15.16 -18.60
N ALA A 304 11.04 -15.93 -19.68
CA ALA A 304 10.07 -15.63 -20.72
C ALA A 304 8.62 -15.64 -20.21
N ALA A 305 8.24 -16.65 -19.42
CA ALA A 305 6.91 -16.74 -18.81
C ALA A 305 6.60 -15.55 -17.91
N ARG A 306 7.56 -15.16 -17.05
CA ARG A 306 7.42 -13.98 -16.18
C ARG A 306 7.25 -12.70 -16.99
N ALA A 307 8.04 -12.52 -18.05
CA ALA A 307 7.93 -11.36 -18.92
C ALA A 307 6.57 -11.31 -19.66
N LEU A 308 6.05 -12.45 -20.15
CA LEU A 308 4.70 -12.50 -20.73
C LEU A 308 3.61 -12.09 -19.73
N GLY A 309 3.78 -12.39 -18.44
CA GLY A 309 2.87 -11.93 -17.39
C GLY A 309 2.81 -10.39 -17.26
N GLU A 310 3.90 -9.69 -17.56
CA GLU A 310 3.96 -8.22 -17.57
C GLU A 310 3.43 -7.62 -18.88
N HIS A 311 3.23 -8.45 -19.91
CA HIS A 311 2.76 -8.09 -21.25
C HIS A 311 1.46 -8.84 -21.59
N PRO A 312 0.30 -8.37 -21.09
CA PRO A 312 -0.96 -9.09 -21.25
C PRO A 312 -1.36 -9.24 -22.72
N ASP A 313 -1.21 -10.44 -23.25
CA ASP A 313 -1.62 -10.82 -24.60
C ASP A 313 -2.36 -12.15 -24.56
N ARG A 314 -3.49 -12.21 -25.27
CA ARG A 314 -4.35 -13.40 -25.35
C ARG A 314 -3.58 -14.62 -25.86
N ARG A 315 -2.64 -14.40 -26.77
CA ARG A 315 -1.81 -15.44 -27.41
C ARG A 315 -0.87 -16.11 -26.43
N SER A 316 -0.61 -15.50 -25.27
CA SER A 316 0.26 -16.03 -24.22
C SER A 316 -0.39 -17.12 -23.36
N VAL A 317 -1.73 -17.17 -23.30
CA VAL A 317 -2.45 -18.05 -22.35
C VAL A 317 -2.26 -19.52 -22.67
N GLU A 318 -2.56 -19.95 -23.90
CA GLU A 318 -2.45 -21.36 -24.29
C GLU A 318 -1.01 -21.89 -24.18
N PRO A 319 0.04 -21.19 -24.66
CA PRO A 319 1.42 -21.62 -24.50
C PRO A 319 1.89 -21.70 -23.03
N LEU A 320 1.39 -20.81 -22.16
CA LEU A 320 1.68 -20.87 -20.72
C LEU A 320 0.98 -22.06 -20.06
N ILE A 321 -0.27 -22.38 -20.45
CA ILE A 321 -0.98 -23.58 -19.97
C ILE A 321 -0.22 -24.85 -20.39
N GLN A 322 0.22 -24.94 -21.64
CA GLN A 322 1.03 -26.06 -22.11
C GLN A 322 2.35 -26.18 -21.34
N LEU A 323 3.03 -25.04 -21.10
CA LEU A 323 4.25 -25.03 -20.30
C LEU A 323 4.01 -25.48 -18.85
N LEU A 324 2.82 -25.23 -18.29
CA LEU A 324 2.43 -25.63 -16.94
C LEU A 324 2.28 -27.15 -16.81
N GLU A 325 1.85 -27.86 -17.85
CA GLU A 325 1.68 -29.33 -17.82
C GLU A 325 2.98 -30.07 -17.55
N ASP A 326 4.07 -29.60 -18.16
CA ASP A 326 5.40 -30.20 -18.05
C ASP A 326 6.23 -29.54 -16.94
N ALA A 327 5.66 -28.60 -16.18
CA ALA A 327 6.38 -27.80 -15.20
C ALA A 327 6.62 -28.55 -13.90
N LYS A 328 7.82 -28.38 -13.34
CA LYS A 328 8.11 -28.76 -11.96
C LYS A 328 7.38 -27.80 -11.01
N PRO A 329 7.12 -28.19 -9.74
CA PRO A 329 6.37 -27.34 -8.80
C PRO A 329 6.88 -25.90 -8.63
N LEU A 330 8.20 -25.68 -8.70
CA LEU A 330 8.79 -24.33 -8.60
C LEU A 330 8.58 -23.49 -9.87
N ASP A 331 8.57 -24.14 -11.04
CA ASP A 331 8.35 -23.49 -12.34
C ASP A 331 6.84 -23.18 -12.52
N ALA A 332 5.98 -24.08 -12.05
CA ALA A 332 4.51 -23.94 -12.08
C ALA A 332 4.03 -22.65 -11.42
N VAL A 333 4.63 -22.25 -10.28
CA VAL A 333 4.29 -20.99 -9.59
C VAL A 333 4.50 -19.76 -10.48
N VAL A 334 5.60 -19.73 -11.24
CA VAL A 334 5.91 -18.59 -12.12
C VAL A 334 4.93 -18.52 -13.29
N ILE A 335 4.55 -19.68 -13.83
CA ILE A 335 3.62 -19.78 -14.96
C ILE A 335 2.20 -19.39 -14.52
N VAL A 336 1.76 -19.85 -13.36
CA VAL A 336 0.47 -19.48 -12.75
C VAL A 336 0.42 -18.00 -12.40
N GLU A 337 1.50 -17.42 -11.87
CA GLU A 337 1.60 -15.96 -11.66
C GLU A 337 1.41 -15.18 -12.97
N ALA A 338 2.05 -15.64 -14.06
CA ALA A 338 1.91 -15.02 -15.37
C ALA A 338 0.48 -15.17 -15.93
N LEU A 339 -0.09 -16.38 -15.86
CA LEU A 339 -1.47 -16.64 -16.26
C LEU A 339 -2.47 -15.78 -15.47
N GLY A 340 -2.27 -15.63 -14.16
CA GLY A 340 -3.11 -14.80 -13.31
C GLY A 340 -3.00 -13.31 -13.63
N LYS A 341 -1.81 -12.80 -13.98
CA LYS A 341 -1.65 -11.42 -14.45
C LYS A 341 -2.34 -11.16 -15.78
N ILE A 342 -2.31 -12.14 -16.70
CA ILE A 342 -2.91 -12.04 -18.03
C ILE A 342 -4.44 -12.18 -17.98
N THR A 343 -4.96 -13.14 -17.20
CA THR A 343 -6.38 -13.52 -17.19
C THR A 343 -7.19 -12.93 -16.03
N GLY A 344 -6.51 -12.45 -14.99
CA GLY A 344 -7.11 -12.01 -13.74
C GLY A 344 -7.70 -13.14 -12.88
N GLN A 345 -7.38 -14.41 -13.18
CA GLN A 345 -7.84 -15.57 -12.42
C GLN A 345 -6.74 -16.16 -11.52
N ASP A 346 -7.14 -16.91 -10.51
CA ASP A 346 -6.26 -17.77 -9.73
C ASP A 346 -6.94 -19.15 -9.63
N LEU A 347 -6.50 -20.08 -10.47
CA LEU A 347 -7.06 -21.43 -10.59
C LEU A 347 -6.14 -22.50 -9.97
N GLY A 348 -5.10 -22.09 -9.25
CA GLY A 348 -4.13 -23.01 -8.64
C GLY A 348 -3.07 -23.53 -9.62
N LEU A 349 -2.37 -24.60 -9.21
CA LEU A 349 -1.19 -25.13 -9.90
C LEU A 349 -1.50 -26.16 -11.00
N GLU A 350 -2.74 -26.65 -11.07
CA GLU A 350 -3.12 -27.73 -11.98
C GLU A 350 -3.42 -27.18 -13.39
N ALA A 351 -2.65 -27.62 -14.39
CA ALA A 351 -2.83 -27.18 -15.77
C ALA A 351 -4.23 -27.50 -16.34
N ALA A 352 -4.85 -28.59 -15.86
CA ALA A 352 -6.19 -28.99 -16.26
C ALA A 352 -7.25 -27.95 -15.91
N ASP A 353 -7.15 -27.30 -14.74
CA ASP A 353 -8.11 -26.28 -14.31
C ASP A 353 -8.03 -25.03 -15.19
N TRP A 354 -6.80 -24.61 -15.51
CA TRP A 354 -6.55 -23.52 -16.45
C TRP A 354 -7.05 -23.83 -17.86
N ARG A 355 -6.81 -25.04 -18.37
CA ARG A 355 -7.31 -25.46 -19.69
C ARG A 355 -8.83 -25.49 -19.75
N ASN A 356 -9.47 -26.11 -18.75
CA ASN A 356 -10.92 -26.21 -18.68
C ASN A 356 -11.56 -24.81 -18.63
N TRP A 357 -10.99 -23.91 -17.82
CA TRP A 357 -11.45 -22.53 -17.77
C TRP A 357 -11.26 -21.80 -19.11
N TRP A 358 -10.09 -21.95 -19.74
CA TRP A 358 -9.78 -21.28 -21.00
C TRP A 358 -10.70 -21.71 -22.14
N LEU A 359 -10.95 -23.02 -22.28
CA LEU A 359 -11.89 -23.57 -23.25
C LEU A 359 -13.32 -23.13 -23.00
N ALA A 360 -13.72 -22.99 -21.73
CA ALA A 360 -15.05 -22.51 -21.35
C ALA A 360 -15.24 -21.00 -21.56
N HIS A 361 -14.15 -20.22 -21.65
CA HIS A 361 -14.20 -18.75 -21.73
C HIS A 361 -13.34 -18.19 -22.90
N PRO A 362 -13.69 -18.50 -24.16
CA PRO A 362 -12.95 -18.05 -25.34
C PRO A 362 -13.00 -16.53 -25.59
N ASP A 363 -13.82 -15.80 -24.82
CA ASP A 363 -13.93 -14.33 -24.86
C ASP A 363 -13.54 -13.65 -23.54
N ALA A 364 -12.90 -14.39 -22.61
CA ALA A 364 -12.48 -13.82 -21.33
C ALA A 364 -11.62 -12.56 -21.54
N PRO A 365 -11.87 -11.47 -20.79
CA PRO A 365 -11.06 -10.26 -20.91
C PRO A 365 -9.60 -10.54 -20.50
N ILE A 366 -8.67 -10.08 -21.33
CA ILE A 366 -7.22 -10.16 -21.09
C ILE A 366 -6.72 -8.81 -20.60
N GLY A 367 -5.85 -8.81 -19.60
CA GLY A 367 -5.27 -7.62 -18.98
C GLY A 367 -5.28 -7.71 -17.45
N PRO A 368 -4.48 -6.88 -16.76
CA PRO A 368 -4.49 -6.84 -15.32
C PRO A 368 -5.90 -6.58 -14.80
N VAL A 369 -6.29 -7.28 -13.73
CA VAL A 369 -7.56 -7.05 -13.02
C VAL A 369 -7.76 -5.54 -12.89
N ARG A 370 -8.84 -5.03 -13.51
CA ARG A 370 -9.16 -3.61 -13.45
C ARG A 370 -9.20 -3.18 -11.99
N ASP A 371 -8.27 -2.29 -11.62
CA ASP A 371 -8.19 -1.73 -10.27
C ASP A 371 -9.59 -1.25 -9.85
N PRO A 372 -10.21 -1.83 -8.81
CA PRO A 372 -11.54 -1.43 -8.35
C PRO A 372 -11.63 0.08 -8.12
N CYS A 373 -10.49 0.71 -7.80
CA CYS A 373 -10.36 2.12 -7.53
C CYS A 373 -10.19 3.02 -8.76
N ARG A 374 -10.08 2.45 -9.97
CA ARG A 374 -10.03 3.20 -11.24
C ARG A 374 -11.41 3.44 -11.86
N ARG A 375 -12.50 2.90 -11.29
CA ARG A 375 -13.85 3.15 -11.80
C ARG A 375 -14.39 4.47 -11.26
N LYS A 376 -14.63 5.44 -12.15
CA LYS A 376 -15.46 6.62 -11.83
C LYS A 376 -16.91 6.18 -11.74
N GLY A 377 -17.41 5.97 -10.52
CA GLY A 377 -18.82 5.67 -10.27
C GLY A 377 -19.02 5.13 -8.86
N ARG A 378 -19.90 5.76 -8.08
CA ARG A 378 -20.31 5.28 -6.75
C ARG A 378 -21.20 4.05 -6.91
N GLU A 379 -20.62 2.90 -7.20
CA GLU A 379 -21.27 1.62 -6.97
C GLU A 379 -20.42 0.85 -5.97
N ALA A 380 -20.97 0.66 -4.77
CA ALA A 380 -20.36 -0.16 -3.73
C ALA A 380 -20.30 -1.60 -4.24
N PHE A 381 -19.12 -2.03 -4.67
CA PHE A 381 -18.91 -3.42 -5.06
C PHE A 381 -18.92 -4.27 -3.79
N THR A 382 -19.90 -5.17 -3.65
CA THR A 382 -19.80 -6.29 -2.70
C THR A 382 -18.77 -7.27 -3.26
N VAL A 383 -17.49 -7.03 -2.98
CA VAL A 383 -16.41 -7.93 -3.38
C VAL A 383 -16.44 -9.16 -2.46
N ALA A 384 -16.44 -10.35 -3.06
CA ALA A 384 -16.22 -11.58 -2.32
C ALA A 384 -14.88 -11.48 -1.56
N THR A 385 -14.94 -11.50 -0.24
CA THR A 385 -13.74 -11.54 0.60
C THR A 385 -12.98 -12.83 0.29
N PRO A 386 -11.65 -12.79 0.06
CA PRO A 386 -10.86 -14.01 -0.15
C PRO A 386 -11.14 -15.06 0.94
N SER A 387 -11.08 -16.34 0.56
CA SER A 387 -11.57 -17.47 1.37
C SER A 387 -11.02 -17.49 2.81
N GLY A 388 -9.78 -17.04 3.03
CA GLY A 388 -9.15 -16.96 4.35
C GLY A 388 -9.77 -15.91 5.29
N PHE A 389 -10.24 -14.77 4.76
CA PHE A 389 -10.83 -13.67 5.54
C PHE A 389 -12.37 -13.76 5.62
N ALA A 390 -13.00 -14.51 4.72
CA ALA A 390 -14.43 -14.81 4.78
C ALA A 390 -14.83 -15.52 6.09
N SER A 391 -13.88 -16.21 6.73
CA SER A 391 -14.07 -16.85 8.04
C SER A 391 -14.19 -15.87 9.21
N ARG A 392 -14.03 -14.56 9.00
CA ARG A 392 -14.15 -13.55 10.07
C ARG A 392 -15.60 -13.12 10.36
N SER A 393 -16.59 -13.58 9.58
CA SER A 393 -17.99 -13.20 9.79
C SER A 393 -18.99 -14.33 9.54
N GLY A 394 -20.21 -14.14 10.04
CA GLY A 394 -21.39 -14.95 9.68
C GLY A 394 -21.27 -16.45 9.95
N LYS A 395 -21.78 -17.27 9.00
CA LYS A 395 -21.82 -18.73 9.11
C LYS A 395 -20.41 -19.35 9.04
N LEU A 396 -19.50 -18.78 8.27
CA LEU A 396 -18.13 -19.28 8.12
C LEU A 396 -17.31 -19.13 9.40
N LYS A 397 -17.43 -17.99 10.10
CA LYS A 397 -16.82 -17.82 11.44
C LYS A 397 -17.26 -18.91 12.42
N ARG A 398 -18.57 -19.17 12.51
CA ARG A 398 -19.11 -20.21 13.40
C ARG A 398 -18.59 -21.61 13.03
N LYS A 399 -18.46 -21.89 11.73
CA LYS A 399 -17.90 -23.17 11.24
C LYS A 399 -16.42 -23.29 11.60
N ALA A 400 -15.62 -22.25 11.36
CA ALA A 400 -14.20 -22.20 11.67
C ALA A 400 -13.94 -22.36 13.18
N LEU A 401 -14.68 -21.62 14.02
CA LEU A 401 -14.65 -21.76 15.48
C LEU A 401 -14.92 -23.19 15.93
N LYS A 402 -16.03 -23.79 15.47
CA LYS A 402 -16.37 -25.17 15.83
C LYS A 402 -15.31 -26.17 15.35
N HIS A 403 -14.79 -25.98 14.14
CA HIS A 403 -13.80 -26.89 13.56
C HIS A 403 -12.44 -26.82 14.28
N ASN A 404 -12.00 -25.61 14.63
CA ASN A 404 -10.68 -25.37 15.21
C ASN A 404 -10.69 -25.38 16.74
N GLY A 405 -11.82 -25.69 17.38
CA GLY A 405 -11.90 -25.87 18.84
C GLY A 405 -12.03 -24.57 19.63
N GLY A 406 -12.56 -23.51 19.02
CA GLY A 406 -12.99 -22.30 19.72
C GLY A 406 -14.25 -22.56 20.55
N THR A 407 -14.37 -21.87 21.68
CA THR A 407 -15.47 -22.05 22.65
C THR A 407 -16.28 -20.77 22.81
N LEU A 408 -17.44 -20.87 23.46
CA LEU A 408 -18.19 -19.67 23.85
C LEU A 408 -17.40 -18.80 24.83
N ALA A 409 -16.58 -19.41 25.70
CA ALA A 409 -15.72 -18.68 26.62
C ALA A 409 -14.64 -17.88 25.88
N SER A 410 -13.99 -18.45 24.85
CA SER A 410 -13.01 -17.73 24.05
C SER A 410 -13.65 -16.58 23.26
N GLU A 411 -14.83 -16.78 22.67
CA GLU A 411 -15.53 -15.70 21.95
C GLU A 411 -16.01 -14.59 22.90
N ARG A 412 -16.48 -14.94 24.11
CA ARG A 412 -16.80 -13.94 25.14
C ARG A 412 -15.57 -13.15 25.58
N ALA A 413 -14.42 -13.81 25.69
CA ALA A 413 -13.18 -13.13 26.02
C ALA A 413 -12.74 -12.15 24.91
N VAL A 414 -12.85 -12.55 23.63
CA VAL A 414 -12.61 -11.64 22.49
C VAL A 414 -13.57 -10.44 22.56
N GLN A 415 -14.88 -10.69 22.76
CA GLN A 415 -15.86 -9.61 22.87
C GLN A 415 -15.54 -8.66 24.04
N GLY A 416 -15.19 -9.19 25.22
CA GLY A 416 -14.79 -8.38 26.37
C GLY A 416 -13.57 -7.50 26.08
N ALA A 417 -12.62 -8.00 25.30
CA ALA A 417 -11.46 -7.24 24.84
C ALA A 417 -11.84 -6.09 23.91
N LEU A 418 -12.72 -6.34 22.93
CA LEU A 418 -13.22 -5.31 22.01
C LEU A 418 -13.97 -4.20 22.76
N GLU A 419 -14.84 -4.59 23.70
CA GLU A 419 -15.55 -3.65 24.56
C GLU A 419 -14.59 -2.82 25.41
N TRP A 420 -13.56 -3.45 25.98
CA TRP A 420 -12.55 -2.74 26.76
C TRP A 420 -11.76 -1.77 25.88
N LEU A 421 -11.27 -2.20 24.72
CA LEU A 421 -10.56 -1.35 23.77
C LEU A 421 -11.43 -0.17 23.33
N ALA A 422 -12.70 -0.40 22.99
CA ALA A 422 -13.60 0.67 22.58
C ALA A 422 -13.77 1.75 23.66
N ARG A 423 -13.87 1.35 24.94
CA ARG A 423 -13.97 2.31 26.07
C ARG A 423 -12.69 3.11 26.32
N HIS A 424 -11.53 2.61 25.89
CA HIS A 424 -10.22 3.19 26.20
C HIS A 424 -9.49 3.80 24.99
N GLN A 425 -10.20 4.05 23.88
CA GLN A 425 -9.66 4.78 22.74
C GLN A 425 -9.63 6.29 23.02
N SER A 426 -8.49 6.93 22.81
CA SER A 426 -8.30 8.38 22.99
C SER A 426 -9.07 9.19 21.94
N GLU A 427 -9.29 10.48 22.21
CA GLU A 427 -10.08 11.38 21.35
C GLU A 427 -9.54 11.53 19.91
N ASP A 428 -8.22 11.48 19.74
CA ASP A 428 -7.56 11.53 18.43
C ASP A 428 -7.54 10.18 17.70
N GLY A 429 -8.14 9.13 18.27
CA GLY A 429 -8.30 7.82 17.66
C GLY A 429 -7.19 6.82 17.97
N ARG A 430 -6.13 7.21 18.68
CA ARG A 430 -5.10 6.27 19.11
C ARG A 430 -5.58 5.43 20.30
N TRP A 431 -4.97 4.27 20.46
CA TRP A 431 -4.90 3.62 21.77
C TRP A 431 -3.54 3.94 22.39
N ASP A 432 -3.58 4.34 23.64
CA ASP A 432 -2.44 4.93 24.34
C ASP A 432 -1.78 3.88 25.24
N THR A 433 -0.45 3.76 25.18
CA THR A 433 0.28 2.81 26.03
C THR A 433 0.24 3.24 27.51
N ASP A 434 0.55 4.51 27.81
CA ASP A 434 0.72 5.02 29.18
C ASP A 434 -0.51 5.82 29.68
N GLY A 435 -1.33 6.31 28.76
CA GLY A 435 -2.50 7.14 29.01
C GLY A 435 -3.84 6.41 28.97
N TRP A 436 -3.89 5.09 28.80
CA TRP A 436 -5.16 4.36 28.62
C TRP A 436 -6.17 4.63 29.76
N ALA A 437 -5.70 4.77 30.99
CA ALA A 437 -6.54 4.97 32.17
C ALA A 437 -7.18 6.37 32.23
N ILE A 438 -6.67 7.35 31.46
CA ILE A 438 -7.31 8.67 31.33
C ILE A 438 -8.71 8.52 30.69
N ASN A 439 -8.85 7.56 29.79
CA ASN A 439 -10.12 7.25 29.14
C ASN A 439 -11.09 6.46 30.04
N CYS A 440 -10.66 6.11 31.26
CA CYS A 440 -11.50 5.44 32.24
C CYS A 440 -12.52 6.41 32.86
N LYS A 441 -13.81 6.12 32.71
CA LYS A 441 -14.89 6.92 33.32
C LYS A 441 -15.10 6.68 34.82
N GLU A 442 -14.39 5.73 35.43
CA GLU A 442 -14.47 5.42 36.87
C GLU A 442 -13.48 6.31 37.68
N LYS A 443 -14.02 7.21 38.51
CA LYS A 443 -13.31 8.29 39.24
C LYS A 443 -12.07 7.88 40.07
N LYS A 444 -11.86 6.60 40.41
CA LYS A 444 -10.75 6.12 41.27
C LYS A 444 -9.60 5.44 40.52
N ALA A 445 -9.72 5.23 39.20
CA ALA A 445 -8.73 4.48 38.43
C ALA A 445 -7.52 5.35 38.02
N TRP A 446 -7.73 6.64 37.74
CA TRP A 446 -6.69 7.55 37.26
C TRP A 446 -5.57 7.78 38.30
N GLU A 447 -5.88 7.81 39.60
CA GLU A 447 -4.90 8.02 40.69
C GLU A 447 -3.89 6.87 40.85
N ARG A 448 -4.22 5.65 40.42
CA ARG A 448 -3.32 4.49 40.51
C ARG A 448 -2.34 4.37 39.34
N VAL A 449 -2.69 4.91 38.17
CA VAL A 449 -1.96 4.70 36.91
C VAL A 449 -0.90 5.78 36.65
N THR A 450 -0.99 6.93 37.32
CA THR A 450 -0.05 8.07 37.20
C THR A 450 1.38 7.81 37.70
N LYS A 451 1.72 6.60 38.15
CA LYS A 451 3.05 6.26 38.69
C LYS A 451 3.94 5.42 37.76
N VAL A 452 3.46 4.96 36.61
CA VAL A 452 4.27 4.15 35.68
C VAL A 452 4.52 4.93 34.39
N ARG A 453 5.76 5.38 34.18
CA ARG A 453 6.23 5.87 32.87
C ARG A 453 6.46 4.67 31.96
N GLU A 454 5.39 4.15 31.35
CA GLU A 454 5.50 3.12 30.31
C GLU A 454 6.06 3.74 29.02
N ARG A 455 6.75 2.94 28.19
CA ARG A 455 7.35 3.44 26.94
C ARG A 455 6.23 3.70 25.93
N ARG A 456 6.23 4.84 25.22
CA ARG A 456 5.21 5.15 24.19
C ARG A 456 5.37 4.25 22.96
N TRP A 457 4.33 3.47 22.66
CA TRP A 457 4.26 2.57 21.51
C TRP A 457 2.92 2.74 20.76
N ASP A 458 2.43 3.97 20.68
CA ASP A 458 1.02 4.25 20.34
C ASP A 458 0.63 3.70 18.97
N VAL A 459 1.53 3.80 17.98
CA VAL A 459 1.32 3.22 16.65
C VAL A 459 1.21 1.70 16.69
N ARG A 460 2.07 1.02 17.45
CA ARG A 460 2.05 -0.44 17.55
C ARG A 460 0.76 -0.91 18.20
N VAL A 461 0.43 -0.37 19.38
CA VAL A 461 -0.77 -0.81 20.11
C VAL A 461 -2.06 -0.40 19.41
N THR A 462 -2.10 0.75 18.74
CA THR A 462 -3.22 1.14 17.88
C THR A 462 -3.39 0.18 16.70
N SER A 463 -2.30 -0.23 16.08
CA SER A 463 -2.34 -1.19 14.97
C SER A 463 -2.85 -2.55 15.42
N LEU A 464 -2.39 -3.06 16.56
CA LEU A 464 -2.86 -4.33 17.13
C LEU A 464 -4.34 -4.23 17.55
N ALA A 465 -4.77 -3.12 18.14
CA ALA A 465 -6.18 -2.88 18.46
C ALA A 465 -7.06 -2.82 17.19
N LEU A 466 -6.60 -2.16 16.13
CA LEU A 466 -7.30 -2.20 14.84
C LEU A 466 -7.40 -3.61 14.29
N MET A 467 -6.32 -4.37 14.37
CA MET A 467 -6.28 -5.76 13.95
C MET A 467 -7.32 -6.59 14.70
N THR A 468 -7.52 -6.44 16.02
CA THR A 468 -8.56 -7.20 16.76
C THR A 468 -9.97 -6.87 16.27
N PHE A 469 -10.32 -5.59 16.10
CA PHE A 469 -11.62 -5.22 15.54
C PHE A 469 -11.83 -5.83 14.14
N LEU A 470 -10.83 -5.73 13.26
CA LEU A 470 -10.87 -6.31 11.91
C LEU A 470 -10.96 -7.84 11.94
N GLY A 471 -10.28 -8.49 12.89
CA GLY A 471 -10.33 -9.93 13.10
C GLY A 471 -11.72 -10.42 13.47
N ALA A 472 -12.37 -9.70 14.38
CA ALA A 472 -13.74 -9.96 14.80
C ALA A 472 -14.81 -9.57 13.76
N GLY A 473 -14.40 -8.99 12.62
CA GLY A 473 -15.29 -8.64 11.51
C GLY A 473 -15.83 -7.21 11.53
N HIS A 474 -15.33 -6.35 12.43
CA HIS A 474 -15.69 -4.93 12.48
C HIS A 474 -14.73 -4.12 11.61
N THR A 475 -15.28 -3.38 10.65
CA THR A 475 -14.50 -2.51 9.75
C THR A 475 -14.88 -1.06 9.98
N HIS A 476 -14.12 -0.13 9.41
CA HIS A 476 -14.49 1.29 9.42
C HIS A 476 -15.74 1.60 8.58
N MET A 477 -16.28 0.63 7.84
CA MET A 477 -17.50 0.80 7.03
C MET A 477 -18.71 0.08 7.64
N SER A 478 -18.50 -0.98 8.42
CA SER A 478 -19.58 -1.83 8.93
C SER A 478 -19.26 -2.45 10.30
N GLY A 479 -20.30 -2.69 11.09
CA GLY A 479 -20.19 -3.28 12.43
C GLY A 479 -20.27 -2.27 13.57
N GLU A 480 -20.51 -2.78 14.77
CA GLU A 480 -20.73 -1.98 15.99
C GLU A 480 -19.60 -1.00 16.28
N TYR A 481 -18.35 -1.45 16.13
CA TYR A 481 -17.16 -0.64 16.42
C TYR A 481 -16.66 0.21 15.24
N SER A 482 -17.46 0.39 14.18
CA SER A 482 -17.01 1.06 12.94
C SER A 482 -16.43 2.45 13.13
N ARG A 483 -16.97 3.25 14.08
CA ARG A 483 -16.41 4.58 14.41
C ARG A 483 -15.01 4.48 15.04
N HIS A 484 -14.78 3.49 15.90
CA HIS A 484 -13.49 3.29 16.56
C HIS A 484 -12.43 2.85 15.55
N VAL A 485 -12.79 1.92 14.66
CA VAL A 485 -11.90 1.45 13.58
C VAL A 485 -11.55 2.61 12.64
N ARG A 486 -12.52 3.43 12.24
CA ARG A 486 -12.27 4.61 11.39
C ARG A 486 -11.27 5.58 12.03
N ARG A 487 -11.49 5.94 13.30
CA ARG A 487 -10.63 6.88 14.02
C ARG A 487 -9.20 6.35 14.19
N GLY A 488 -9.03 5.05 14.46
CA GLY A 488 -7.72 4.42 14.53
C GLY A 488 -7.00 4.39 13.17
N LEU A 489 -7.72 4.06 12.09
CA LEU A 489 -7.14 4.11 10.74
C LEU A 489 -6.74 5.54 10.34
N ASP A 490 -7.56 6.54 10.68
CA ASP A 490 -7.22 7.94 10.44
C ASP A 490 -5.99 8.38 11.25
N PHE A 491 -5.84 7.91 12.49
CA PHE A 491 -4.61 8.09 13.25
C PHE A 491 -3.39 7.50 12.53
N LEU A 492 -3.44 6.23 12.12
CA LEU A 492 -2.32 5.60 11.40
C LEU A 492 -1.97 6.34 10.10
N ARG A 493 -2.98 6.80 9.35
CA ARG A 493 -2.77 7.59 8.12
C ARG A 493 -2.08 8.92 8.40
N ARG A 494 -2.40 9.59 9.52
CA ARG A 494 -1.69 10.82 9.95
C ARG A 494 -0.24 10.56 10.33
N GLN A 495 0.09 9.37 10.84
CA GLN A 495 1.47 8.99 11.17
C GLN A 495 2.30 8.61 9.93
N GLN A 496 1.66 8.36 8.78
CA GLN A 496 2.35 7.94 7.57
C GLN A 496 3.05 9.10 6.86
N ARG A 497 4.35 8.97 6.65
CA ARG A 497 5.18 9.87 5.84
C ARG A 497 4.99 9.63 4.34
N ARG A 498 5.46 10.58 3.53
CA ARG A 498 5.43 10.50 2.06
C ARG A 498 6.21 9.31 1.50
N ASP A 499 7.30 8.90 2.16
CA ASP A 499 8.12 7.72 1.81
C ASP A 499 7.45 6.38 2.17
N GLY A 500 6.24 6.41 2.75
CA GLY A 500 5.47 5.24 3.16
C GLY A 500 5.68 4.81 4.60
N TYR A 501 6.70 5.33 5.28
CA TYR A 501 6.99 4.98 6.66
C TYR A 501 5.91 5.52 7.61
N VAL A 502 5.18 4.60 8.25
CA VAL A 502 4.29 4.91 9.39
C VAL A 502 5.14 5.12 10.64
N ARG A 503 5.27 6.37 11.07
CA ARG A 503 6.14 6.78 12.17
C ARG A 503 5.63 6.25 13.50
N GLY A 504 6.33 5.29 14.09
CA GLY A 504 6.20 5.03 15.53
C GLY A 504 6.87 6.13 16.37
N ASP A 505 6.58 6.16 17.68
CA ASP A 505 7.31 6.99 18.65
C ASP A 505 8.82 6.72 18.56
N HIS A 506 9.65 7.71 18.90
CA HIS A 506 11.11 7.81 18.68
C HIS A 506 11.99 6.70 19.33
N HIS A 507 11.66 5.42 19.13
CA HIS A 507 12.31 4.26 19.70
C HIS A 507 13.01 3.39 18.63
N PRO A 508 14.19 2.80 18.89
CA PRO A 508 14.94 1.95 17.95
C PRO A 508 14.18 0.77 17.31
N ASN A 509 13.00 0.38 17.81
CA ASN A 509 12.20 -0.76 17.29
C ASN A 509 11.07 -0.33 16.34
N HIS A 510 11.24 0.82 15.68
CA HIS A 510 10.39 1.39 14.63
C HIS A 510 9.81 0.40 13.62
N LEU A 511 10.55 -0.66 13.31
CA LEU A 511 10.19 -1.65 12.31
C LEU A 511 8.93 -2.46 12.68
N HIS A 512 8.72 -2.79 13.97
CA HIS A 512 7.53 -3.52 14.41
C HIS A 512 6.27 -2.65 14.34
N SER A 513 6.39 -1.39 14.75
CA SER A 513 5.29 -0.43 14.68
C SER A 513 4.85 -0.22 13.24
N HIS A 514 5.81 -0.10 12.34
CA HIS A 514 5.55 0.01 10.91
C HIS A 514 4.87 -1.24 10.34
N ALA A 515 5.42 -2.43 10.60
CA ALA A 515 4.87 -3.69 10.08
C ALA A 515 3.43 -3.92 10.58
N ALA A 516 3.16 -3.69 11.87
CA ALA A 516 1.80 -3.80 12.42
C ALA A 516 0.83 -2.82 11.76
N ALA A 517 1.25 -1.56 11.55
CA ALA A 517 0.43 -0.57 10.86
C ALA A 517 0.16 -0.96 9.40
N THR A 518 1.15 -1.51 8.71
CA THR A 518 0.99 -2.04 7.35
C THR A 518 -0.02 -3.17 7.31
N ILE A 519 0.05 -4.13 8.23
CA ILE A 519 -0.96 -5.22 8.33
C ILE A 519 -2.36 -4.64 8.54
N ALA A 520 -2.54 -3.72 9.50
CA ALA A 520 -3.83 -3.12 9.77
C ALA A 520 -4.42 -2.37 8.55
N LEU A 521 -3.60 -1.61 7.83
CA LEU A 521 -4.01 -0.92 6.59
C LEU A 521 -4.37 -1.90 5.47
N CYS A 522 -3.55 -2.94 5.28
CA CYS A 522 -3.78 -3.97 4.26
C CYS A 522 -5.04 -4.79 4.56
N GLU A 523 -5.27 -5.21 5.81
CA GLU A 523 -6.47 -5.94 6.20
C GLU A 523 -7.73 -5.08 6.06
N ALA A 524 -7.69 -3.82 6.50
CA ALA A 524 -8.83 -2.92 6.36
C ALA A 524 -9.16 -2.70 4.88
N TYR A 525 -8.15 -2.49 4.03
CA TYR A 525 -8.35 -2.39 2.57
C TYR A 525 -8.88 -3.71 1.99
N LEU A 526 -8.32 -4.85 2.38
CA LEU A 526 -8.74 -6.15 1.89
C LEU A 526 -10.22 -6.45 2.19
N MET A 527 -10.65 -6.15 3.42
CA MET A 527 -12.01 -6.43 3.89
C MET A 527 -13.06 -5.48 3.33
N THR A 528 -12.68 -4.25 2.96
CA THR A 528 -13.64 -3.19 2.58
C THR A 528 -13.53 -2.73 1.14
N ARG A 529 -12.36 -2.93 0.52
CA ARG A 529 -11.97 -2.34 -0.77
C ARG A 529 -12.10 -0.82 -0.79
N ASP A 530 -11.97 -0.17 0.37
CA ASP A 530 -11.94 1.29 0.47
C ASP A 530 -10.68 1.84 -0.21
N CYS A 531 -10.89 2.47 -1.36
CA CYS A 531 -9.85 3.02 -2.20
C CYS A 531 -9.01 4.11 -1.52
N SER A 532 -9.52 4.75 -0.46
CA SER A 532 -8.74 5.70 0.33
C SER A 532 -7.58 5.03 1.08
N LEU A 533 -7.66 3.71 1.33
CA LEU A 533 -6.64 2.92 2.02
C LEU A 533 -5.62 2.29 1.08
N ARG A 534 -5.96 2.07 -0.21
CA ARG A 534 -5.07 1.43 -1.20
C ARG A 534 -3.71 2.12 -1.33
N GLY A 535 -3.72 3.44 -1.52
CA GLY A 535 -2.49 4.24 -1.66
C GLY A 535 -1.62 4.22 -0.40
N PRO A 536 -2.17 4.52 0.79
CA PRO A 536 -1.45 4.37 2.05
C PRO A 536 -0.89 2.96 2.29
N ALA A 537 -1.69 1.91 2.06
CA ALA A 537 -1.24 0.53 2.23
C ALA A 537 -0.08 0.19 1.28
N GLN A 538 -0.20 0.51 -0.01
CA GLN A 538 0.87 0.24 -0.99
C GLN A 538 2.17 0.95 -0.62
N ARG A 539 2.14 2.24 -0.23
CA ARG A 539 3.37 2.94 0.15
C ARG A 539 4.05 2.32 1.38
N ALA A 540 3.27 1.83 2.33
CA ALA A 540 3.80 1.14 3.50
C ALA A 540 4.46 -0.19 3.11
N VAL A 541 3.84 -0.95 2.21
CA VAL A 541 4.41 -2.17 1.61
C VAL A 541 5.71 -1.88 0.87
N ASP A 542 5.71 -0.86 0.01
CA ASP A 542 6.90 -0.48 -0.77
C ASP A 542 8.08 -0.09 0.16
N TRP A 543 7.77 0.50 1.32
CA TRP A 543 8.79 0.82 2.32
C TRP A 543 9.42 -0.44 2.93
N ILE A 544 8.60 -1.44 3.30
CA ILE A 544 9.09 -2.74 3.81
C ILE A 544 10.03 -3.39 2.79
N VAL A 545 9.61 -3.44 1.52
CA VAL A 545 10.38 -4.03 0.42
C VAL A 545 11.71 -3.30 0.22
N ARG A 546 11.71 -1.95 0.17
CA ARG A 546 12.94 -1.15 0.04
C ARG A 546 13.91 -1.32 1.21
N ARG A 547 13.40 -1.67 2.39
CA ARG A 547 14.21 -1.77 3.62
C ARG A 547 14.86 -3.15 3.81
N GLN A 548 14.42 -4.15 3.05
CA GLN A 548 14.97 -5.51 3.11
C GLN A 548 16.45 -5.50 2.71
N TYR A 549 17.29 -6.18 3.50
CA TYR A 549 18.71 -6.31 3.20
C TYR A 549 18.96 -7.36 2.12
N PRO A 550 20.13 -7.34 1.44
CA PRO A 550 20.49 -8.34 0.44
C PRO A 550 20.53 -9.79 0.97
N ASN A 551 20.76 -9.98 2.27
CA ASN A 551 20.67 -11.29 2.93
C ASN A 551 19.22 -11.78 3.12
N GLY A 552 18.23 -10.97 2.72
CA GLY A 552 16.80 -11.25 2.77
C GLY A 552 16.10 -10.97 4.09
N GLY A 553 16.82 -10.51 5.11
CA GLY A 553 16.24 -10.17 6.40
C GLY A 553 15.97 -8.68 6.59
N TRP A 554 15.43 -8.36 7.78
CA TRP A 554 15.27 -6.99 8.27
C TRP A 554 15.80 -6.89 9.69
N GLY A 555 16.28 -5.71 10.08
CA GLY A 555 16.76 -5.49 11.43
C GLY A 555 16.87 -4.03 11.83
N TRP A 556 17.23 -3.82 13.09
CA TRP A 556 17.22 -2.51 13.74
C TRP A 556 18.51 -1.72 13.48
N ALA A 557 19.67 -2.40 13.49
CA ALA A 557 20.94 -1.82 13.10
C ALA A 557 21.24 -2.03 11.60
N LYS A 558 22.17 -1.23 11.08
CA LYS A 558 22.57 -1.29 9.67
C LYS A 558 23.27 -2.62 9.37
N GLY A 559 22.69 -3.39 8.45
CA GLY A 559 23.21 -4.69 8.02
C GLY A 559 22.92 -5.85 8.97
N GLU A 560 22.19 -5.62 10.07
CA GLU A 560 21.71 -6.68 10.96
C GLU A 560 20.36 -7.22 10.52
N SER A 561 20.11 -8.52 10.67
CA SER A 561 18.83 -9.14 10.34
C SER A 561 18.34 -10.09 11.41
N HIS A 562 17.06 -10.00 11.74
CA HIS A 562 16.42 -10.73 12.83
C HIS A 562 15.11 -11.37 12.39
N THR A 563 14.87 -12.59 12.87
CA THR A 563 13.64 -13.32 12.59
C THR A 563 12.39 -12.65 13.16
N ARG A 564 12.48 -12.04 14.35
CA ARG A 564 11.33 -11.32 14.94
C ARG A 564 10.87 -10.16 14.04
N ALA A 565 11.83 -9.37 13.56
CA ALA A 565 11.60 -8.30 12.59
C ALA A 565 11.06 -8.85 11.27
N GLY A 566 11.68 -9.89 10.74
CA GLY A 566 11.27 -10.49 9.47
C GLY A 566 9.89 -11.13 9.49
N GLY A 567 9.48 -11.74 10.60
CA GLY A 567 8.16 -12.36 10.76
C GLY A 567 7.02 -11.37 10.60
N TRP A 568 7.05 -10.26 11.34
CA TRP A 568 6.04 -9.21 11.21
C TRP A 568 6.00 -8.58 9.81
N ASN A 569 7.17 -8.33 9.21
CA ASN A 569 7.24 -7.81 7.84
C ASN A 569 6.69 -8.83 6.82
N LEU A 570 6.97 -10.12 6.98
CA LEU A 570 6.40 -11.15 6.13
C LEU A 570 4.87 -11.16 6.21
N VAL A 571 4.30 -11.11 7.42
CA VAL A 571 2.83 -11.07 7.58
C VAL A 571 2.25 -9.85 6.87
N ALA A 572 2.91 -8.70 6.94
CA ALA A 572 2.51 -7.50 6.21
C ALA A 572 2.53 -7.71 4.68
N LEU A 573 3.58 -8.30 4.14
CA LEU A 573 3.71 -8.59 2.70
C LEU A 573 2.69 -9.63 2.24
N VAL A 574 2.50 -10.71 3.00
CA VAL A 574 1.53 -11.76 2.70
C VAL A 574 0.09 -11.21 2.74
N THR A 575 -0.22 -10.37 3.72
CA THR A 575 -1.52 -9.71 3.82
C THR A 575 -1.74 -8.70 2.68
N ALA A 576 -0.68 -8.01 2.25
CA ALA A 576 -0.73 -7.09 1.11
C ALA A 576 -0.98 -7.84 -0.20
N ASP A 577 -0.32 -8.98 -0.39
CA ASP A 577 -0.51 -9.88 -1.53
C ASP A 577 -1.96 -10.40 -1.58
N ASP A 578 -2.50 -10.89 -0.44
CA ASP A 578 -3.91 -11.28 -0.32
C ASP A 578 -4.87 -10.11 -0.65
N ALA A 579 -4.46 -8.88 -0.32
CA ALA A 579 -5.20 -7.67 -0.63
C ALA A 579 -5.11 -7.24 -2.12
N GLY A 580 -4.32 -7.91 -2.95
CA GLY A 580 -4.05 -7.54 -4.35
C GLY A 580 -3.18 -6.29 -4.49
N LEU A 581 -2.35 -6.00 -3.49
CA LEU A 581 -1.32 -4.95 -3.56
C LEU A 581 -0.04 -5.52 -4.17
N LYS A 582 0.81 -4.65 -4.72
CA LYS A 582 2.04 -5.08 -5.39
C LYS A 582 3.07 -5.52 -4.35
N VAL A 583 3.43 -6.80 -4.37
CA VAL A 583 4.49 -7.40 -3.56
C VAL A 583 5.43 -8.16 -4.48
N PRO A 584 6.72 -7.79 -4.57
CA PRO A 584 7.67 -8.56 -5.36
C PRO A 584 7.86 -9.95 -4.75
N ALA A 585 7.63 -11.01 -5.54
CA ALA A 585 7.89 -12.39 -5.12
C ALA A 585 9.35 -12.58 -4.62
N SER A 586 10.29 -11.81 -5.16
CA SER A 586 11.69 -11.79 -4.72
C SER A 586 11.83 -11.45 -3.23
N ALA A 587 10.99 -10.58 -2.67
CA ALA A 587 11.06 -10.22 -1.26
C ALA A 587 10.70 -11.41 -0.36
N LEU A 588 9.71 -12.21 -0.76
CA LEU A 588 9.28 -13.42 -0.06
C LEU A 588 10.34 -14.53 -0.16
N VAL A 589 10.90 -14.73 -1.35
CA VAL A 589 11.98 -15.71 -1.60
C VAL A 589 13.25 -15.35 -0.83
N LEU A 590 13.65 -14.09 -0.83
CA LEU A 590 14.80 -13.62 -0.06
C LEU A 590 14.61 -13.87 1.43
N PHE A 591 13.41 -13.61 1.97
CA PHE A 591 13.15 -13.90 3.38
C PHE A 591 13.16 -15.39 3.70
N ARG A 592 12.69 -16.25 2.78
CA ARG A 592 12.87 -17.72 2.90
C ARG A 592 14.35 -18.07 3.00
N SER A 593 15.17 -17.52 2.10
CA SER A 593 16.63 -17.75 2.11
C SER A 593 17.28 -17.25 3.40
N PHE A 594 16.81 -16.13 3.95
CA PHE A 594 17.23 -15.66 5.26
C PHE A 594 16.92 -16.70 6.32
N LEU A 595 15.67 -17.17 6.42
CA LEU A 595 15.27 -18.19 7.41
C LEU A 595 16.12 -19.46 7.29
N ASP A 596 16.44 -19.90 6.07
CA ASP A 596 17.32 -21.05 5.84
C ASP A 596 18.74 -20.79 6.40
N SER A 597 19.28 -19.58 6.20
CA SER A 597 20.61 -19.21 6.70
C SER A 597 20.73 -19.08 8.22
N VAL A 598 19.61 -18.87 8.92
CA VAL A 598 19.54 -18.77 10.39
C VAL A 598 18.87 -19.98 11.03
N THR A 599 18.78 -21.10 10.31
CA THR A 599 18.33 -22.39 10.86
C THR A 599 19.55 -23.18 11.33
N VAL A 600 19.57 -23.60 12.60
CA VAL A 600 20.74 -24.23 13.25
C VAL A 600 20.43 -25.66 13.67
N PHE A 601 20.86 -26.66 12.92
CA PHE A 601 20.57 -28.07 13.25
C PHE A 601 21.45 -28.56 14.40
N ASP A 602 20.85 -29.19 15.41
CA ASP A 602 21.55 -29.94 16.46
C ASP A 602 22.12 -31.26 15.90
N ASP A 603 23.40 -31.54 16.14
CA ASP A 603 24.12 -32.69 15.59
C ASP A 603 23.63 -34.05 16.13
N GLU A 604 23.03 -34.10 17.33
CA GLU A 604 22.47 -35.36 17.87
C GLU A 604 21.04 -35.65 17.40
N SER A 605 20.28 -34.61 16.99
CA SER A 605 18.86 -34.74 16.67
C SER A 605 18.45 -34.30 15.25
N ARG A 606 19.33 -33.63 14.49
CA ARG A 606 19.02 -32.92 13.23
C ARG A 606 17.90 -31.88 13.34
N LEU A 607 17.71 -31.24 14.50
CA LEU A 607 16.60 -30.30 14.74
C LEU A 607 17.10 -28.87 15.00
N GLY A 608 16.49 -27.88 14.33
CA GLY A 608 16.91 -26.48 14.22
C GLY A 608 16.67 -25.57 15.44
N PHE A 609 17.68 -25.01 16.15
CA PHE A 609 17.49 -24.10 17.31
C PHE A 609 18.48 -22.92 17.42
N ALA A 610 18.25 -21.86 16.64
CA ALA A 610 18.40 -20.46 17.10
C ALA A 610 18.32 -19.53 15.89
N TYR A 611 17.28 -18.71 15.84
CA TYR A 611 17.18 -17.62 14.90
C TYR A 611 17.88 -16.39 15.49
N GLY A 612 19.20 -16.33 15.33
CA GLY A 612 20.06 -15.27 15.83
C GLY A 612 20.10 -14.02 14.96
N VAL A 613 21.01 -13.11 15.32
CA VAL A 613 21.34 -11.90 14.55
C VAL A 613 22.37 -12.26 13.48
N LEU A 614 22.11 -11.98 12.22
CA LEU A 614 23.16 -11.94 11.20
C LEU A 614 23.84 -10.57 11.26
N ARG A 615 25.07 -10.49 11.82
CA ARG A 615 25.86 -9.25 11.87
C ARG A 615 26.59 -8.98 10.55
N PRO A 616 26.96 -7.72 10.24
CA PRO A 616 27.76 -7.42 9.06
C PRO A 616 29.11 -8.17 9.07
N GLY A 617 29.42 -8.87 7.97
CA GLY A 617 30.70 -9.58 7.80
C GLY A 617 30.72 -11.05 8.23
N THR A 618 29.61 -11.58 8.73
CA THR A 618 29.50 -12.99 9.13
C THR A 618 29.24 -13.90 7.93
N LYS A 619 30.02 -14.98 7.74
CA LYS A 619 29.80 -15.93 6.64
C LYS A 619 28.55 -16.77 6.90
N VAL A 620 27.85 -17.14 5.82
CA VAL A 620 26.73 -18.10 5.84
C VAL A 620 27.24 -19.42 6.44
N GLY A 621 26.67 -19.86 7.56
CA GLY A 621 27.10 -21.05 8.30
C GLY A 621 28.10 -20.82 9.45
N GLU A 622 28.69 -19.62 9.59
CA GLU A 622 29.58 -19.27 10.72
C GLU A 622 28.89 -18.36 11.76
N GLY A 623 27.66 -17.92 11.50
CA GLY A 623 27.03 -16.80 12.22
C GLY A 623 26.08 -17.17 13.35
N LEU A 624 26.65 -17.49 14.51
CA LEU A 624 25.94 -17.50 15.78
C LEU A 624 26.74 -16.68 16.81
N SER A 625 26.53 -15.36 16.87
CA SER A 625 26.66 -14.71 18.17
C SER A 625 25.37 -15.00 18.92
N VAL A 626 25.43 -15.95 19.85
CA VAL A 626 24.39 -16.22 20.83
C VAL A 626 23.92 -14.88 21.41
N LEU A 627 22.59 -14.72 21.40
CA LEU A 627 21.78 -13.60 21.90
C LEU A 627 22.47 -12.74 22.99
N ASP A 628 22.36 -11.42 22.87
CA ASP A 628 22.71 -10.51 23.97
C ASP A 628 21.87 -10.85 25.23
N HIS A 629 22.40 -10.51 26.41
CA HIS A 629 21.84 -10.86 27.73
C HIS A 629 20.36 -10.45 27.96
N GLU A 630 19.80 -9.52 27.20
CA GLU A 630 18.38 -9.14 27.26
C GLU A 630 17.46 -10.12 26.51
N ASP A 631 17.86 -10.64 25.34
CA ASP A 631 17.05 -11.57 24.54
C ASP A 631 16.96 -12.98 25.16
N VAL A 632 17.96 -13.35 25.97
CA VAL A 632 17.96 -14.59 26.77
C VAL A 632 17.00 -14.49 27.95
N ARG A 633 16.79 -13.29 28.52
CA ARG A 633 15.84 -13.06 29.63
C ARG A 633 14.37 -13.15 29.21
N GLU A 634 14.06 -12.99 27.91
CA GLU A 634 12.69 -13.05 27.35
C GLU A 634 12.34 -14.37 26.62
N GLY A 635 13.15 -15.44 26.77
CA GLY A 635 12.85 -16.73 26.10
C GLY A 635 13.09 -16.73 24.58
N GLY A 636 14.02 -15.91 24.09
CA GLY A 636 14.22 -15.56 22.67
C GLY A 636 14.31 -16.71 21.66
N ASN A 637 14.76 -17.91 22.05
CA ASN A 637 14.81 -19.06 21.14
C ASN A 637 13.42 -19.64 20.81
N GLN A 638 12.47 -19.62 21.76
CA GLN A 638 11.13 -20.17 21.56
C GLN A 638 10.26 -19.26 20.67
N LEU A 639 10.29 -17.95 20.95
CA LEU A 639 9.57 -16.94 20.18
C LEU A 639 10.03 -16.90 18.73
N THR A 640 11.34 -16.83 18.50
CA THR A 640 11.87 -16.77 17.14
C THR A 640 11.61 -18.08 16.36
N THR A 641 11.61 -19.23 17.04
CA THR A 641 11.19 -20.51 16.45
C THR A 641 9.72 -20.50 16.03
N ALA A 642 8.83 -20.02 16.90
CA ALA A 642 7.40 -19.90 16.58
C ALA A 642 7.15 -18.98 15.38
N ILE A 643 7.82 -17.83 15.35
CA ILE A 643 7.73 -16.87 14.23
C ILE A 643 8.22 -17.50 12.92
N ALA A 644 9.39 -18.12 12.93
CA ALA A 644 9.95 -18.71 11.72
C ALA A 644 9.15 -19.90 11.21
N LEU A 645 8.66 -20.75 12.11
CA LEU A 645 7.80 -21.87 11.74
C LEU A 645 6.53 -21.36 11.06
N TRP A 646 5.88 -20.34 11.64
CA TRP A 646 4.71 -19.74 11.01
C TRP A 646 5.05 -19.11 9.65
N ALA A 647 6.16 -18.37 9.59
CA ALA A 647 6.64 -17.77 8.35
C ALA A 647 6.87 -18.79 7.23
N ARG A 648 7.54 -19.91 7.55
CA ARG A 648 7.78 -21.03 6.62
C ARG A 648 6.47 -21.63 6.10
N LEU A 649 5.50 -21.84 6.99
CA LEU A 649 4.17 -22.34 6.61
C LEU A 649 3.40 -21.33 5.75
N LEU A 650 3.47 -20.03 6.05
CA LEU A 650 2.86 -18.97 5.21
C LEU A 650 3.49 -18.89 3.81
N LEU A 651 4.79 -19.16 3.71
CA LEU A 651 5.55 -19.24 2.46
C LEU A 651 5.34 -20.56 1.70
N GLY A 652 4.46 -21.44 2.17
CA GLY A 652 4.08 -22.67 1.47
C GLY A 652 5.09 -23.81 1.57
N GLN A 653 6.00 -23.78 2.55
CA GLN A 653 6.90 -24.93 2.78
C GLN A 653 6.12 -26.14 3.29
N ARG A 654 6.50 -27.33 2.82
CA ARG A 654 5.80 -28.57 3.19
C ARG A 654 6.09 -28.93 4.63
N ARG A 655 5.08 -29.42 5.35
CA ARG A 655 5.22 -29.88 6.74
C ARG A 655 6.26 -30.99 6.92
N SER A 656 6.58 -31.71 5.85
CA SER A 656 7.60 -32.78 5.82
C SER A 656 9.03 -32.27 5.70
N GLU A 657 9.26 -30.98 5.47
CA GLU A 657 10.62 -30.42 5.39
C GLU A 657 11.29 -30.42 6.78
N ASP A 658 12.57 -30.79 6.85
CA ASP A 658 13.32 -30.98 8.10
C ASP A 658 13.29 -29.75 9.01
N ALA A 659 13.39 -28.55 8.43
CA ALA A 659 13.33 -27.29 9.17
C ALA A 659 11.96 -27.08 9.87
N ILE A 660 10.86 -27.53 9.24
CA ILE A 660 9.52 -27.47 9.85
C ILE A 660 9.38 -28.56 10.90
N LEU A 661 9.77 -29.80 10.61
CA LEU A 661 9.71 -30.91 11.59
C LEU A 661 10.52 -30.59 12.86
N GLY A 662 11.71 -29.98 12.70
CA GLY A 662 12.54 -29.42 13.76
C GLY A 662 11.80 -28.42 14.64
N GLY A 663 11.26 -27.36 14.02
CA GLY A 663 10.50 -26.34 14.74
C GLY A 663 9.28 -26.90 15.47
N LEU A 664 8.56 -27.83 14.82
CA LEU A 664 7.40 -28.50 15.43
C LEU A 664 7.76 -29.33 16.64
N GLY A 665 8.89 -30.04 16.59
CA GLY A 665 9.41 -30.78 17.73
C GLY A 665 9.60 -29.91 18.96
N GLN A 666 9.91 -28.62 18.79
CA GLN A 666 10.12 -27.71 19.91
C GLN A 666 8.97 -26.83 20.31
N LEU A 667 8.05 -26.51 19.41
CA LEU A 667 6.73 -26.06 19.88
C LEU A 667 6.06 -27.15 20.71
N ALA A 668 6.22 -28.44 20.35
CA ALA A 668 5.67 -29.55 21.12
C ALA A 668 6.31 -29.72 22.52
N LYS A 669 7.62 -29.43 22.67
CA LYS A 669 8.30 -29.42 23.98
C LYS A 669 7.91 -28.20 24.83
N ASN A 670 7.53 -27.09 24.18
CA ASN A 670 7.26 -25.81 24.82
C ASN A 670 5.79 -25.38 24.67
N VAL A 671 4.85 -26.34 24.73
CA VAL A 671 3.41 -26.02 24.76
C VAL A 671 3.15 -25.02 25.89
N PRO A 672 2.30 -23.99 25.69
CA PRO A 672 2.08 -22.95 26.68
C PRO A 672 1.71 -23.54 28.04
N GLY A 673 2.62 -23.40 29.01
CA GLY A 673 2.47 -23.97 30.34
C GLY A 673 1.98 -22.95 31.37
N ARG A 674 1.48 -23.44 32.50
CA ARG A 674 1.33 -22.64 33.73
C ARG A 674 2.73 -22.23 34.19
N GLY A 675 3.18 -21.02 33.87
CA GLY A 675 4.49 -20.50 34.30
C GLY A 675 4.61 -20.37 35.82
N ALA A 676 5.66 -19.68 36.31
CA ALA A 676 5.94 -19.48 37.74
C ALA A 676 4.79 -18.83 38.57
N LYS A 677 3.76 -18.29 37.89
CA LYS A 677 2.52 -17.74 38.49
C LYS A 677 1.23 -18.48 38.10
N GLY A 678 1.31 -19.58 37.36
CA GLY A 678 0.16 -20.44 37.12
C GLY A 678 -0.64 -20.23 35.82
N VAL A 679 -0.30 -19.28 34.93
CA VAL A 679 -1.00 -19.04 33.64
C VAL A 679 -0.06 -18.44 32.59
N ALA A 680 -0.15 -18.85 31.32
CA ALA A 680 0.63 -18.29 30.22
C ALA A 680 0.16 -16.85 29.87
N PRO A 681 1.07 -15.87 29.71
CA PRO A 681 0.69 -14.49 29.40
C PRO A 681 0.29 -14.32 27.92
N PRO A 682 -0.50 -13.27 27.58
CA PRO A 682 -0.85 -12.92 26.20
C PRO A 682 0.33 -12.23 25.47
N ASP A 683 1.42 -12.96 25.24
CA ASP A 683 2.63 -12.46 24.60
C ASP A 683 2.74 -12.84 23.11
N GLU A 684 3.82 -12.39 22.46
CA GLU A 684 4.06 -12.72 21.05
C GLU A 684 4.29 -14.23 20.85
N TYR A 685 4.87 -14.93 21.83
CA TYR A 685 5.12 -16.37 21.70
C TYR A 685 3.80 -17.13 21.65
N LEU A 686 2.87 -16.80 22.53
CA LEU A 686 1.53 -17.39 22.54
C LEU A 686 0.78 -17.07 21.25
N PHE A 687 0.89 -15.84 20.74
CA PHE A 687 0.28 -15.45 19.46
C PHE A 687 0.86 -16.25 18.28
N PHE A 688 2.16 -16.11 18.01
CA PHE A 688 2.83 -16.75 16.87
C PHE A 688 2.82 -18.28 16.96
N GLY A 689 3.03 -18.81 18.16
CA GLY A 689 3.00 -20.24 18.43
C GLY A 689 1.62 -20.84 18.18
N SER A 690 0.54 -20.11 18.51
CA SER A 690 -0.83 -20.56 18.22
C SER A 690 -1.11 -20.61 16.72
N GLN A 691 -0.66 -19.61 15.95
CA GLN A 691 -0.79 -19.61 14.49
C GLN A 691 -0.04 -20.80 13.87
N ALA A 692 1.22 -20.99 14.28
CA ALA A 692 2.05 -22.09 13.82
C ALA A 692 1.45 -23.45 14.19
N ALA A 693 1.00 -23.63 15.44
CA ALA A 693 0.43 -24.88 15.95
C ALA A 693 -0.86 -25.26 15.22
N LEU A 694 -1.73 -24.29 14.91
CA LEU A 694 -2.94 -24.53 14.13
C LEU A 694 -2.59 -24.95 12.70
N MET A 695 -1.67 -24.24 12.04
CA MET A 695 -1.24 -24.55 10.67
C MET A 695 -0.43 -25.85 10.56
N ALA A 696 0.24 -26.28 11.63
CA ALA A 696 0.98 -27.54 11.70
C ALA A 696 0.08 -28.78 11.66
N GLY A 697 -1.18 -28.64 12.08
CA GLY A 697 -2.18 -29.70 12.05
C GLY A 697 -2.59 -30.23 13.43
N LYS A 698 -3.49 -31.22 13.41
CA LYS A 698 -4.30 -31.61 14.59
C LYS A 698 -3.50 -32.09 15.80
N LYS A 699 -2.38 -32.78 15.62
CA LYS A 699 -1.63 -33.42 16.72
C LYS A 699 -1.05 -32.42 17.71
N LEU A 700 -0.39 -31.36 17.22
CA LEU A 700 0.14 -30.30 18.07
C LEU A 700 -1.00 -29.41 18.57
N TRP A 701 -1.95 -29.08 17.69
CA TRP A 701 -3.08 -28.22 18.03
C TRP A 701 -3.97 -28.77 19.15
N SER A 702 -4.19 -30.08 19.21
CA SER A 702 -5.02 -30.70 20.26
C SER A 702 -4.42 -30.56 21.67
N GLN A 703 -3.10 -30.39 21.77
CA GLN A 703 -2.40 -30.13 23.03
C GLN A 703 -2.29 -28.62 23.29
N TRP A 704 -1.99 -27.84 22.25
CA TRP A 704 -1.80 -26.40 22.33
C TRP A 704 -3.08 -25.64 22.67
N ASN A 705 -4.19 -25.94 21.99
CA ASN A 705 -5.42 -25.16 22.07
C ASN A 705 -6.04 -25.11 23.49
N PRO A 706 -6.20 -26.24 24.21
CA PRO A 706 -6.74 -26.19 25.57
C PRO A 706 -5.86 -25.37 26.52
N ALA A 707 -4.54 -25.47 26.36
CA ALA A 707 -3.59 -24.74 27.19
C ALA A 707 -3.64 -23.23 26.93
N MET A 708 -3.60 -22.81 25.66
CA MET A 708 -3.71 -21.41 25.25
C MET A 708 -5.07 -20.80 25.65
N SER A 709 -6.18 -21.43 25.26
CA SER A 709 -7.51 -20.87 25.46
C SER A 709 -7.92 -20.86 26.94
N GLY A 710 -7.56 -21.90 27.68
CA GLY A 710 -7.75 -21.97 29.14
C GLY A 710 -6.95 -20.88 29.85
N ALA A 711 -5.70 -20.64 29.45
CA ALA A 711 -4.88 -19.60 30.04
C ALA A 711 -5.47 -18.20 29.83
N LEU A 712 -5.85 -17.85 28.60
CA LEU A 712 -6.36 -16.52 28.28
C LEU A 712 -7.75 -16.27 28.87
N THR A 713 -8.65 -17.25 28.83
CA THR A 713 -10.00 -17.08 29.40
C THR A 713 -9.97 -17.01 30.93
N ALA A 714 -9.09 -17.74 31.61
CA ALA A 714 -8.98 -17.72 33.07
C ALA A 714 -8.29 -16.45 33.62
N SER A 715 -7.42 -15.81 32.83
CA SER A 715 -6.65 -14.63 33.25
C SER A 715 -7.28 -13.29 32.87
N GLN A 716 -8.38 -13.27 32.11
CA GLN A 716 -9.03 -12.02 31.71
C GLN A 716 -9.64 -11.31 32.94
N VAL A 717 -9.39 -10.01 33.04
CA VAL A 717 -9.86 -9.20 34.17
C VAL A 717 -11.38 -9.06 34.10
N GLY A 718 -12.08 -9.45 35.17
CA GLY A 718 -13.55 -9.45 35.22
C GLY A 718 -14.21 -8.24 35.90
N ARG A 719 -13.44 -7.27 36.41
CA ARG A 719 -13.96 -6.22 37.31
C ARG A 719 -13.40 -4.82 37.01
N GLY A 720 -14.16 -3.80 37.45
CA GLY A 720 -13.80 -2.39 37.35
C GLY A 720 -13.53 -1.91 35.92
N CYS A 721 -12.79 -0.82 35.81
CA CYS A 721 -12.40 -0.23 34.54
C CYS A 721 -11.60 -1.16 33.63
N GLU A 722 -10.81 -2.06 34.23
CA GLU A 722 -9.97 -3.04 33.55
C GLU A 722 -10.77 -4.24 33.02
N ARG A 723 -12.08 -4.32 33.28
CA ARG A 723 -12.93 -5.44 32.85
C ARG A 723 -12.85 -5.66 31.34
N GLY A 724 -12.44 -6.86 30.93
CA GLY A 724 -12.24 -7.29 29.54
C GLY A 724 -10.79 -7.20 29.06
N SER A 725 -9.88 -6.62 29.85
CA SER A 725 -8.44 -6.56 29.56
C SER A 725 -7.65 -7.73 30.12
N TRP A 726 -6.36 -7.81 29.78
CA TRP A 726 -5.39 -8.66 30.45
C TRP A 726 -4.32 -7.81 31.13
N GLU A 727 -3.80 -8.30 32.25
CA GLU A 727 -2.70 -7.65 32.97
C GLU A 727 -1.44 -7.55 32.08
N PRO A 728 -0.71 -6.42 32.11
CA PRO A 728 0.59 -6.31 31.47
C PRO A 728 1.54 -7.38 32.02
N PHE A 729 2.19 -8.11 31.13
CA PHE A 729 3.25 -9.06 31.50
C PHE A 729 4.66 -8.46 31.31
N ASP A 730 4.75 -7.36 30.56
CA ASP A 730 5.97 -6.61 30.27
C ASP A 730 5.71 -5.09 30.18
N ASN A 731 6.71 -4.34 29.74
CA ASN A 731 6.67 -2.87 29.64
C ASN A 731 5.93 -2.33 28.40
N HIS A 732 5.25 -3.18 27.61
CA HIS A 732 4.44 -2.74 26.47
C HIS A 732 3.01 -2.32 26.85
N GLY A 733 2.61 -2.54 28.11
CA GLY A 733 1.39 -1.99 28.70
C GLY A 733 0.11 -2.78 28.45
N ARG A 734 -0.97 -2.36 29.12
CA ARG A 734 -2.25 -3.12 29.17
C ARG A 734 -2.95 -3.22 27.81
N VAL A 735 -2.89 -2.17 27.01
CA VAL A 735 -3.47 -2.18 25.65
C VAL A 735 -2.82 -3.26 24.79
N TYR A 736 -1.48 -3.37 24.87
CA TYR A 736 -0.73 -4.36 24.12
C TYR A 736 -1.11 -5.79 24.50
N SER A 737 -1.09 -6.12 25.81
CA SER A 737 -1.49 -7.43 26.31
C SER A 737 -2.94 -7.77 25.98
N THR A 738 -3.83 -6.77 26.00
CA THR A 738 -5.24 -6.97 25.64
C THR A 738 -5.43 -7.24 24.17
N ALA A 739 -4.75 -6.49 23.30
CA ALA A 739 -4.82 -6.71 21.87
C ALA A 739 -4.23 -8.07 21.49
N LEU A 740 -3.07 -8.46 22.01
CA LEU A 740 -2.47 -9.77 21.75
C LEU A 740 -3.30 -10.93 22.28
N GLY A 741 -3.90 -10.79 23.47
CA GLY A 741 -4.79 -11.82 24.04
C GLY A 741 -5.99 -12.08 23.13
N ALA A 742 -6.63 -11.01 22.66
CA ALA A 742 -7.72 -11.11 21.69
C ALA A 742 -7.25 -11.70 20.34
N LEU A 743 -6.17 -11.19 19.75
CA LEU A 743 -5.61 -11.71 18.49
C LEU A 743 -5.26 -13.20 18.57
N THR A 744 -4.78 -13.66 19.72
CA THR A 744 -4.47 -15.07 19.95
C THR A 744 -5.74 -15.93 19.95
N LEU A 745 -6.81 -15.47 20.62
CA LEU A 745 -8.11 -16.15 20.60
C LEU A 745 -8.84 -16.05 19.25
N GLU A 746 -8.47 -15.11 18.38
CA GLU A 746 -8.98 -15.02 17.00
C GLU A 746 -8.32 -16.02 16.04
N THR A 747 -7.25 -16.71 16.45
CA THR A 747 -6.50 -17.69 15.64
C THR A 747 -7.40 -18.73 14.97
N TYR A 748 -8.53 -19.08 15.59
CA TYR A 748 -9.49 -20.05 15.03
C TYR A 748 -10.08 -19.66 13.66
N TYR A 749 -10.01 -18.40 13.26
CA TYR A 749 -10.69 -17.91 12.05
C TYR A 749 -9.94 -16.82 11.27
N ARG A 750 -8.73 -16.43 11.69
CA ARG A 750 -8.05 -15.23 11.18
C ARG A 750 -7.14 -15.45 9.96
N TYR A 751 -6.25 -16.46 10.01
CA TYR A 751 -5.24 -16.75 8.97
C TYR A 751 -5.33 -18.20 8.48
N LEU A 752 -6.55 -18.62 8.15
CA LEU A 752 -6.80 -19.99 7.66
C LEU A 752 -6.40 -20.09 6.17
N ARG A 753 -5.12 -20.36 5.89
CA ARG A 753 -4.69 -20.82 4.57
C ARG A 753 -4.82 -22.34 4.50
N LYS A 754 -5.42 -22.85 3.41
CA LYS A 754 -5.34 -24.29 3.13
C LYS A 754 -3.89 -24.61 2.80
N LEU A 755 -3.26 -25.42 3.64
CA LEU A 755 -2.03 -26.12 3.31
C LEU A 755 -2.50 -27.47 2.79
N ASP A 756 -2.62 -27.59 1.47
CA ASP A 756 -2.94 -28.86 0.81
C ASP A 756 -1.72 -29.80 0.85
#